data_AF-A0AAD8XEL0-F1
#
_entry.id   AF-A0AAD8XEL0-F1
#
_cell.length_a   1.000
_cell.length_b   1.000
_cell.length_c   1.000
_cell.angle_alpha   90.00
_cell.angle_beta   90.00
_cell.angle_gamma   90.00
#
_symmetry.space_group_name_H-M   'P 1'
#
loop_
_entity.id
_entity.type
_entity.pdbx_description
1 polymer ?
#
loop_
_entity_poly.entity_id
_entity_poly.type
_entity_poly.pdbx_seq_one_letter_code
_entity_poly.pdbx_strand_id
1 'polypeptide(L)'
;MTAPFQSKGAFVEWIKAPETHEGRTQVGDSRWSNKDLEPTPPEQRTWTCPVLARSVMGMYGSYFFIFIRAIVCIIWYGIQTYYGANLLSVCFRCIFGNSWDNWPNMLPAGADVTSKQLLAFFLLWLVEFPFTWVHPTHIHYIYTVKGFIMPFACFGLFGWCMSYGTGISNIGAASVAGASAAAKTPVGWAIMSGINVIMGSLSPMLVNQPDLARYCREPRDAGWLQGACVFFAKILVFFLGLASTTSLQGAWGKAYWNLWDLLDAILDHYWNPTARAGVFFVSFSFILSVLATNFGANSLPFGADMTGLFPRYLTIRRGQIICAILGIVVLPWKLIANASAFISFLGSYNIFMAPLCAIIIFDYILVRKGNIHVPSLYNGSKEGLYWFKSGVNWVGVFAWIGGTAMGLPGLVGQYQPQIVSQPAKYMYMMGWVLTFFTSAILYAVLVQFFKAKVYPPGYENAPVDYEWLAKEGRDGFFEGEREVEPYRLTATQASAKIRAGELTVEEYARSLLSHIGERDPVVKAWEYLNPEQVIAQAKAMDAIPPEKRGPLHGVAIAVKDVIYTKDMPTQHGSPIYARDAPKVDAGSIIILRQAGALLLAPIGLGTQTGGSTIRPGSFNGIYALKPTWNSITREGQKIYSLILDTLGFFARSVEDLQLMADVFDLKDDEPPKDTFAVKGAKFALLKTMVWPQAGPGTQSAMTKAADLLKAHGAEVEEIEFDPELQELPQWHATVLHSDGRSAFLPDYRAAKDQLHEFLISHVDNTNKISRAEQLEAFDNIAIARPKVDKMLGKYDAVLVPSVVDEAPEGTSSTGSAAFNAPWTALHVPVVNIPGFEGPNGMPVGVSLVAPRYHDRHLLVVSKAVGEIFEAEGGWKSAL
;
A
#
# COMPACT_ATOMS: atom_id res chain seq x y z
N MET A 1 23.59 0.15 31.48
CA MET A 1 22.95 -0.61 30.39
C MET A 1 23.88 -1.74 30.00
N THR A 2 23.54 -2.95 30.41
CA THR A 2 24.30 -4.20 30.28
C THR A 2 24.32 -4.69 28.82
N ALA A 3 25.51 -5.06 28.33
CA ALA A 3 25.77 -5.59 26.99
C ALA A 3 25.13 -6.97 26.75
N PRO A 4 24.94 -7.39 25.49
CA PRO A 4 25.46 -8.73 25.18
C PRO A 4 25.92 -8.95 23.73
N PHE A 5 27.19 -9.32 23.58
CA PHE A 5 27.54 -10.59 22.95
C PHE A 5 28.57 -11.25 23.86
N GLN A 6 28.26 -12.42 24.42
CA GLN A 6 29.09 -13.03 25.48
C GLN A 6 30.33 -13.78 24.96
N SER A 7 30.50 -13.95 23.64
CA SER A 7 31.74 -14.46 23.05
C SER A 7 31.84 -14.22 21.54
N LYS A 8 33.06 -14.32 20.99
CA LYS A 8 33.32 -14.37 19.54
C LYS A 8 32.57 -15.53 18.86
N GLY A 9 32.34 -16.63 19.58
CA GLY A 9 31.57 -17.78 19.09
C GLY A 9 30.09 -17.46 18.87
N ALA A 10 29.45 -16.77 19.83
CA ALA A 10 28.05 -16.33 19.72
C ALA A 10 27.84 -15.30 18.60
N PHE A 11 28.84 -14.44 18.38
CA PHE A 11 28.84 -13.55 17.22
C PHE A 11 28.97 -14.36 15.92
N VAL A 12 29.88 -15.34 15.84
CA VAL A 12 30.11 -16.17 14.63
C VAL A 12 28.93 -17.10 14.30
N GLU A 13 28.22 -17.64 15.29
CA GLU A 13 26.97 -18.39 15.05
C GLU A 13 25.84 -17.50 14.54
N TRP A 14 25.70 -16.28 15.06
CA TRP A 14 24.70 -15.33 14.57
C TRP A 14 24.90 -14.94 13.09
N ILE A 15 26.13 -14.99 12.58
CA ILE A 15 26.47 -14.72 11.15
C ILE A 15 26.46 -15.96 10.25
N LYS A 16 26.30 -17.18 10.78
CA LYS A 16 26.22 -18.41 9.95
C LYS A 16 24.75 -18.78 9.68
N ALA A 17 24.40 -18.97 8.41
CA ALA A 17 23.07 -19.42 7.98
C ALA A 17 22.99 -20.97 7.90
N PRO A 18 21.80 -21.60 8.00
CA PRO A 18 21.66 -23.05 7.99
C PRO A 18 21.99 -23.65 6.61
N GLU A 19 22.57 -24.84 6.60
CA GLU A 19 22.86 -25.62 5.39
C GLU A 19 21.67 -26.50 5.01
N THR A 20 21.14 -26.37 3.79
CA THR A 20 20.44 -27.47 3.11
C THR A 20 20.77 -27.48 1.61
N HIS A 21 21.37 -28.60 1.20
CA HIS A 21 21.63 -29.02 -0.18
C HIS A 21 20.37 -29.67 -0.77
N GLU A 22 19.99 -29.28 -2.00
CA GLU A 22 19.77 -30.14 -3.18
C GLU A 22 18.99 -29.35 -4.25
N GLY A 23 19.40 -29.53 -5.51
CA GLY A 23 19.22 -28.55 -6.57
C GLY A 23 17.89 -28.66 -7.29
N ARG A 24 17.04 -27.64 -7.10
CA ARG A 24 16.02 -27.08 -8.01
C ARG A 24 15.41 -25.90 -7.24
N THR A 25 15.65 -24.66 -7.65
CA THR A 25 15.18 -23.47 -6.91
C THR A 25 14.09 -22.72 -7.67
N GLN A 26 12.91 -22.63 -7.05
CA GLN A 26 11.79 -21.77 -7.42
C GLN A 26 12.04 -20.32 -6.99
N VAL A 27 11.35 -19.38 -7.66
CA VAL A 27 11.24 -17.97 -7.25
C VAL A 27 10.59 -17.93 -5.86
N GLY A 28 11.27 -17.38 -4.84
CA GLY A 28 10.77 -17.33 -3.46
C GLY A 28 11.68 -17.93 -2.37
N ASP A 29 12.86 -18.45 -2.71
CA ASP A 29 13.79 -19.01 -1.70
C ASP A 29 14.25 -17.97 -0.66
N SER A 30 14.21 -18.35 0.62
CA SER A 30 14.80 -17.69 1.80
C SER A 30 16.22 -17.12 1.65
N ARG A 31 16.97 -17.56 0.64
CA ARG A 31 18.28 -17.00 0.24
C ARG A 31 18.20 -15.57 -0.32
N TRP A 32 17.02 -15.09 -0.74
CA TRP A 32 16.69 -13.70 -1.05
C TRP A 32 15.49 -13.25 -0.19
N SER A 33 15.77 -12.99 1.08
CA SER A 33 14.74 -12.55 2.03
C SER A 33 14.55 -11.03 1.95
N ASN A 34 13.43 -10.60 1.36
CA ASN A 34 12.91 -9.23 1.40
C ASN A 34 12.38 -8.80 2.80
N LYS A 35 12.78 -9.47 3.90
CA LYS A 35 12.27 -9.18 5.25
C LYS A 35 12.50 -7.75 5.73
N ASP A 36 13.45 -7.01 5.14
CA ASP A 36 13.64 -5.57 5.44
C ASP A 36 12.82 -4.63 4.55
N LEU A 37 11.99 -5.18 3.67
CA LEU A 37 10.87 -4.49 3.03
C LEU A 37 9.60 -4.58 3.87
N GLU A 38 9.61 -5.17 5.07
CA GLU A 38 8.48 -5.11 6.01
C GLU A 38 8.51 -3.78 6.78
N PRO A 39 7.43 -2.97 6.78
CA PRO A 39 6.03 -3.36 6.62
C PRO A 39 5.42 -3.08 5.23
N THR A 40 6.21 -2.97 4.16
CA THR A 40 5.71 -2.73 2.79
C THR A 40 5.14 -4.04 2.20
N PRO A 41 3.82 -4.10 1.94
CA PRO A 41 3.15 -5.24 1.32
C PRO A 41 3.84 -5.66 0.02
N PRO A 42 3.97 -6.96 -0.32
CA PRO A 42 4.44 -7.49 -1.62
C PRO A 42 3.96 -6.71 -2.84
N GLU A 43 2.73 -6.24 -2.78
CA GLU A 43 2.08 -5.40 -3.78
C GLU A 43 2.61 -3.96 -3.89
N GLN A 44 3.16 -3.41 -2.81
CA GLN A 44 3.85 -2.12 -2.76
C GLN A 44 5.38 -2.26 -2.90
N ARG A 45 5.90 -3.49 -3.07
CA ARG A 45 7.34 -3.73 -3.31
C ARG A 45 7.68 -3.38 -4.75
N THR A 46 7.96 -2.10 -4.97
CA THR A 46 8.47 -1.62 -6.26
C THR A 46 9.96 -1.23 -6.18
N TRP A 47 10.52 -1.13 -7.38
CA TRP A 47 11.91 -0.95 -7.81
C TRP A 47 12.84 -0.25 -6.82
N THR A 48 13.99 -0.84 -6.54
CA THR A 48 15.18 -0.03 -6.28
C THR A 48 15.85 0.27 -7.61
N CYS A 49 16.47 1.44 -7.74
CA CYS A 49 17.39 1.79 -8.83
C CYS A 49 18.34 0.63 -9.21
N PRO A 50 18.96 -0.08 -8.23
CA PRO A 50 19.72 -1.31 -8.43
C PRO A 50 19.01 -2.39 -9.25
N VAL A 51 17.72 -2.57 -9.00
CA VAL A 51 16.91 -3.59 -9.66
C VAL A 51 16.52 -3.14 -11.06
N LEU A 52 16.17 -1.86 -11.24
CA LEU A 52 15.84 -1.32 -12.57
C LEU A 52 17.03 -1.38 -13.52
N ALA A 53 18.26 -1.15 -13.04
CA ALA A 53 19.46 -1.28 -13.87
C ALA A 53 19.63 -2.69 -14.49
N ARG A 54 19.02 -3.73 -13.92
CA ARG A 54 19.02 -5.08 -14.51
C ARG A 54 18.26 -5.15 -15.82
N SER A 55 17.22 -4.32 -16.00
CA SER A 55 16.43 -4.31 -17.24
C SER A 55 17.22 -3.87 -18.46
N VAL A 56 18.29 -3.09 -18.24
CA VAL A 56 19.11 -2.49 -19.29
C VAL A 56 20.57 -2.94 -19.29
N MET A 57 21.12 -3.42 -18.17
CA MET A 57 22.51 -3.88 -18.06
C MET A 57 22.61 -5.39 -17.82
N GLY A 58 21.50 -6.06 -17.54
CA GLY A 58 21.47 -7.48 -17.16
C GLY A 58 21.83 -7.74 -15.70
N MET A 59 21.61 -8.97 -15.26
CA MET A 59 21.78 -9.39 -13.86
C MET A 59 23.16 -9.02 -13.29
N TYR A 60 24.25 -9.43 -13.94
CA TYR A 60 25.61 -9.15 -13.50
C TYR A 60 26.12 -7.78 -13.93
N GLY A 61 25.71 -7.29 -15.10
CA GLY A 61 26.11 -5.96 -15.57
C GLY A 61 25.63 -4.84 -14.64
N SER A 62 24.47 -5.03 -13.99
CA SER A 62 23.94 -4.08 -13.02
C SER A 62 24.84 -3.86 -11.79
N TYR A 63 25.59 -4.88 -11.34
CA TYR A 63 26.41 -4.80 -10.13
C TYR A 63 27.50 -3.74 -10.21
N PHE A 64 28.06 -3.51 -11.39
CA PHE A 64 29.05 -2.45 -11.60
C PHE A 64 28.49 -1.06 -11.27
N PHE A 65 27.27 -0.78 -11.72
CA PHE A 65 26.61 0.51 -11.51
C PHE A 65 26.14 0.68 -10.08
N ILE A 66 25.61 -0.39 -9.47
CA ILE A 66 25.25 -0.43 -8.04
C ILE A 66 26.48 -0.13 -7.17
N PHE A 67 27.63 -0.73 -7.49
CA PHE A 67 28.87 -0.50 -6.77
C PHE A 67 29.40 0.93 -6.87
N ILE A 68 29.45 1.50 -8.10
CA ILE A 68 29.87 2.90 -8.30
C ILE A 68 28.95 3.86 -7.55
N ARG A 69 27.64 3.61 -7.59
CA ARG A 69 26.65 4.40 -6.89
C ARG A 69 26.85 4.37 -5.38
N ALA A 70 27.10 3.19 -4.82
CA ALA A 70 27.38 3.01 -3.41
C ALA A 70 28.60 3.83 -2.96
N ILE A 71 29.69 3.86 -3.73
CA ILE A 71 30.88 4.68 -3.44
C ILE A 71 30.51 6.16 -3.36
N VAL A 72 29.73 6.65 -4.32
CA VAL A 72 29.33 8.06 -4.39
C VAL A 72 28.44 8.45 -3.22
N CYS A 73 27.53 7.57 -2.79
CA CYS A 73 26.73 7.79 -1.60
C CYS A 73 27.57 7.93 -0.33
N ILE A 74 28.62 7.12 -0.15
CA ILE A 74 29.54 7.23 1.00
C ILE A 74 30.26 8.59 0.98
N ILE A 75 30.79 8.98 -0.18
CA ILE A 75 31.54 10.22 -0.34
C ILE A 75 30.65 11.43 -0.03
N TRP A 76 29.44 11.44 -0.59
CA TRP A 76 28.47 12.51 -0.33
C TRP A 76 27.98 12.52 1.11
N TYR A 77 27.79 11.35 1.73
CA TYR A 77 27.43 11.26 3.14
C TYR A 77 28.48 12.00 4.00
N GLY A 78 29.76 11.66 3.83
CA GLY A 78 30.85 12.32 4.55
C GLY A 78 30.93 13.83 4.27
N ILE A 79 30.81 14.25 3.00
CA ILE A 79 30.87 15.66 2.59
C ILE A 79 29.73 16.47 3.22
N GLN A 80 28.51 15.94 3.20
CA GLN A 80 27.34 16.61 3.77
C GLN A 80 27.43 16.66 5.30
N THR A 81 27.87 15.59 5.96
CA THR A 81 28.11 15.61 7.42
C THR A 81 29.18 16.64 7.77
N TYR A 82 30.24 16.78 6.97
CA TYR A 82 31.23 17.85 7.17
C TYR A 82 30.68 19.25 6.90
N TYR A 83 29.82 19.41 5.89
CA TYR A 83 29.12 20.68 5.63
C TYR A 83 28.29 21.09 6.85
N GLY A 84 27.46 20.18 7.36
CA GLY A 84 26.66 20.42 8.56
C GLY A 84 27.50 20.66 9.80
N ALA A 85 28.66 20.00 9.93
CA ALA A 85 29.58 20.19 11.04
C ALA A 85 30.13 21.62 11.12
N ASN A 86 30.42 22.23 9.96
CA ASN A 86 30.86 23.62 9.92
C ASN A 86 29.72 24.57 10.33
N LEU A 87 28.48 24.29 9.93
CA LEU A 87 27.31 25.04 10.43
C LEU A 87 27.09 24.83 11.94
N LEU A 88 27.33 23.63 12.46
CA LEU A 88 27.26 23.35 13.89
C LEU A 88 28.36 24.11 14.65
N SER A 89 29.55 24.24 14.07
CA SER A 89 30.61 25.10 14.61
C SER A 89 30.17 26.57 14.67
N VAL A 90 29.45 27.08 13.67
CA VAL A 90 28.84 28.43 13.72
C VAL A 90 27.80 28.52 14.84
N CYS A 91 26.94 27.51 15.03
CA CYS A 91 26.02 27.46 16.17
C CYS A 91 26.77 27.54 17.51
N PHE A 92 27.87 26.81 17.66
CA PHE A 92 28.69 26.86 18.87
C PHE A 92 29.38 28.20 19.06
N ARG A 93 29.81 28.86 17.99
CA ARG A 93 30.29 30.24 18.05
C ARG A 93 29.19 31.18 18.56
N CYS A 94 27.95 31.03 18.10
CA CYS A 94 26.82 31.80 18.60
C CYS A 94 26.52 31.56 20.08
N ILE A 95 26.69 30.35 20.60
CA ILE A 95 26.39 30.00 22.01
C ILE A 95 27.55 30.39 22.93
N PHE A 96 28.76 29.90 22.63
CA PHE A 96 29.92 29.93 23.50
C PHE A 96 30.87 31.11 23.24
N GLY A 97 30.67 31.84 22.14
CA GLY A 97 31.44 33.03 21.81
C GLY A 97 32.94 32.76 21.67
N ASN A 98 33.74 33.67 22.24
CA ASN A 98 35.20 33.63 22.17
C ASN A 98 35.82 32.34 22.71
N SER A 99 35.12 31.61 23.60
CA SER A 99 35.64 30.33 24.13
C SER A 99 35.67 29.22 23.09
N TRP A 100 34.74 29.22 22.12
CA TRP A 100 34.76 28.32 20.98
C TRP A 100 35.74 28.80 19.90
N ASP A 101 35.78 30.11 19.66
CA ASP A 101 36.61 30.66 18.57
C ASP A 101 38.10 30.55 18.86
N ASN A 102 38.49 30.78 20.12
CA ASN A 102 39.87 30.69 20.61
C ASN A 102 40.29 29.26 21.01
N TRP A 103 39.52 28.23 20.67
CA TRP A 103 39.89 26.85 20.99
C TRP A 103 41.23 26.51 20.30
N PRO A 104 42.30 26.16 21.06
CA PRO A 104 43.57 25.75 20.48
C PRO A 104 43.45 24.54 19.55
N ASN A 105 44.00 24.66 18.34
CA ASN A 105 44.11 23.52 17.42
C ASN A 105 45.28 22.62 17.82
N MET A 106 45.00 21.35 18.15
CA MET A 106 45.98 20.34 18.51
C MET A 106 46.42 19.47 17.32
N LEU A 107 45.83 19.68 16.14
CA LEU A 107 46.11 18.89 14.94
C LEU A 107 47.28 19.51 14.13
N PRO A 108 48.09 18.68 13.44
CA PRO A 108 49.18 19.17 12.60
C PRO A 108 48.66 19.97 11.40
N ALA A 109 49.48 20.88 10.86
CA ALA A 109 49.11 21.74 9.74
C ALA A 109 48.68 20.96 8.47
N GLY A 110 49.20 19.74 8.29
CA GLY A 110 48.79 18.85 7.19
C GLY A 110 47.50 18.06 7.43
N ALA A 111 46.73 18.35 8.49
CA ALA A 111 45.47 17.65 8.77
C ALA A 111 44.31 18.12 7.88
N ASP A 112 44.39 19.33 7.30
CA ASP A 112 43.34 20.01 6.52
C ASP A 112 41.98 20.13 7.25
N VAL A 113 42.00 20.02 8.58
CA VAL A 113 40.85 20.19 9.48
C VAL A 113 41.35 20.69 10.84
N THR A 114 40.58 21.53 11.50
CA THR A 114 40.89 22.00 12.86
C THR A 114 40.28 21.09 13.94
N SER A 115 40.81 21.14 15.15
CA SER A 115 40.29 20.37 16.29
C SER A 115 38.81 20.68 16.57
N LYS A 116 38.41 21.96 16.45
CA LYS A 116 37.02 22.39 16.62
C LYS A 116 36.09 21.84 15.53
N GLN A 117 36.53 21.85 14.27
CA GLN A 117 35.77 21.28 13.15
C GLN A 117 35.63 19.77 13.25
N LEU A 118 36.70 19.07 13.66
CA LEU A 118 36.68 17.61 13.83
C LEU A 118 35.73 17.21 14.97
N LEU A 119 35.71 17.96 16.08
CA LEU A 119 34.74 17.74 17.15
C LEU A 119 33.31 17.97 16.65
N ALA A 120 33.05 19.10 15.99
CA ALA A 120 31.72 19.39 15.43
C ALA A 120 31.27 18.29 14.45
N PHE A 121 32.19 17.71 13.68
CA PHE A 121 31.92 16.60 12.78
C PHE A 121 31.43 15.35 13.52
N PHE A 122 32.15 14.91 14.56
CA PHE A 122 31.71 13.73 15.32
C PHE A 122 30.44 13.99 16.13
N LEU A 123 30.22 15.22 16.62
CA LEU A 123 28.97 15.58 17.29
C LEU A 123 27.78 15.54 16.32
N LEU A 124 27.92 16.10 15.13
CA LEU A 124 26.85 16.03 14.14
C LEU A 124 26.64 14.58 13.68
N TRP A 125 27.70 13.83 13.42
CA TRP A 125 27.61 12.41 13.08
C TRP A 125 26.84 11.62 14.15
N LEU A 126 27.10 11.85 15.44
CA LEU A 126 26.35 11.23 16.55
C LEU A 126 24.87 11.61 16.54
N VAL A 127 24.53 12.82 16.12
CA VAL A 127 23.13 13.27 15.97
C VAL A 127 22.46 12.61 14.76
N GLU A 128 23.18 12.45 13.64
CA GLU A 128 22.68 11.80 12.43
C GLU A 128 22.54 10.28 12.59
N PHE A 129 23.41 9.63 13.38
CA PHE A 129 23.52 8.18 13.46
C PHE A 129 22.22 7.46 13.87
N PRO A 130 21.44 7.91 14.89
CA PRO A 130 20.14 7.33 15.23
C PRO A 130 19.13 7.28 14.07
N PHE A 131 19.22 8.21 13.11
CA PHE A 131 18.31 8.23 11.96
C PHE A 131 18.53 7.06 11.01
N THR A 132 19.69 6.39 11.04
CA THR A 132 19.96 5.19 10.23
C THR A 132 19.05 3.99 10.58
N TRP A 133 18.37 4.04 11.75
CA TRP A 133 17.37 3.05 12.15
C TRP A 133 15.94 3.41 11.77
N VAL A 134 15.68 4.64 11.32
CA VAL A 134 14.34 5.07 10.93
C VAL A 134 13.94 4.34 9.64
N HIS A 135 12.75 3.76 9.63
CA HIS A 135 12.23 3.07 8.46
C HIS A 135 11.84 4.09 7.36
N PRO A 136 12.11 3.82 6.06
CA PRO A 136 11.82 4.75 4.97
C PRO A 136 10.38 5.25 4.91
N THR A 137 9.37 4.47 5.31
CA THR A 137 7.96 4.91 5.32
C THR A 137 7.70 6.10 6.26
N HIS A 138 8.51 6.28 7.29
CA HIS A 138 8.39 7.36 8.26
C HIS A 138 9.27 8.58 7.92
N ILE A 139 10.00 8.54 6.80
CA ILE A 139 10.91 9.63 6.41
C ILE A 139 10.16 10.92 6.08
N HIS A 140 8.91 10.84 5.62
CA HIS A 140 8.16 12.00 5.16
C HIS A 140 7.99 13.08 6.24
N TYR A 141 7.89 12.70 7.52
CA TYR A 141 7.81 13.64 8.65
C TYR A 141 8.99 14.62 8.70
N ILE A 142 10.21 14.14 8.46
CA ILE A 142 11.41 14.99 8.51
C ILE A 142 11.42 15.98 7.34
N TYR A 143 10.94 15.54 6.17
CA TYR A 143 10.83 16.38 4.98
C TYR A 143 9.72 17.41 5.10
N THR A 144 8.60 17.09 5.76
CA THR A 144 7.53 18.06 6.06
C THR A 144 8.03 19.17 6.97
N VAL A 145 8.69 18.82 8.08
CA VAL A 145 9.26 19.81 9.02
C VAL A 145 10.30 20.67 8.31
N LYS A 146 11.21 20.06 7.55
CA LYS A 146 12.20 20.78 6.72
C LYS A 146 11.53 21.71 5.72
N GLY A 147 10.50 21.24 5.02
CA GLY A 147 9.78 22.00 3.99
C GLY A 147 9.12 23.25 4.55
N PHE A 148 8.70 23.22 5.81
CA PHE A 148 8.16 24.39 6.50
C PHE A 148 9.25 25.36 6.97
N ILE A 149 10.33 24.86 7.58
CA ILE A 149 11.37 25.71 8.20
C ILE A 149 12.27 26.39 7.17
N MET A 150 12.66 25.67 6.11
CA MET A 150 13.68 26.13 5.16
C MET A 150 13.34 27.43 4.42
N PRO A 151 12.10 27.67 3.95
CA PRO A 151 11.73 28.94 3.33
C PRO A 151 12.03 30.14 4.23
N PHE A 152 11.69 30.08 5.52
CA PHE A 152 11.93 31.18 6.45
C PHE A 152 13.42 31.46 6.64
N ALA A 153 14.25 30.42 6.75
CA ALA A 153 15.70 30.58 6.87
C ALA A 153 16.32 31.16 5.59
N CYS A 154 15.91 30.68 4.40
CA CYS A 154 16.43 31.15 3.12
C CYS A 154 16.03 32.60 2.83
N PHE A 155 14.74 32.93 2.96
CA PHE A 155 14.26 34.29 2.71
C PHE A 155 14.72 35.27 3.79
N GLY A 156 14.81 34.83 5.04
CA GLY A 156 15.36 35.64 6.14
C GLY A 156 16.81 36.01 5.92
N LEU A 157 17.67 35.03 5.59
CA LEU A 157 19.07 35.29 5.27
C LEU A 157 19.22 36.16 4.02
N PHE A 158 18.45 35.88 2.96
CA PHE A 158 18.44 36.69 1.74
C PHE A 158 18.07 38.15 2.03
N GLY A 159 16.97 38.37 2.74
CA GLY A 159 16.52 39.72 3.12
C GLY A 159 17.58 40.47 3.94
N TRP A 160 18.25 39.76 4.85
CA TRP A 160 19.37 40.32 5.60
C TRP A 160 20.55 40.72 4.68
N CYS A 161 20.97 39.84 3.77
CA CYS A 161 22.06 40.09 2.83
C CYS A 161 21.74 41.25 1.86
N MET A 162 20.46 41.43 1.51
CA MET A 162 20.03 42.55 0.68
C MET A 162 20.06 43.87 1.45
N SER A 163 19.68 43.86 2.73
CA SER A 163 19.61 45.06 3.56
C SER A 163 20.97 45.55 4.04
N TYR A 164 21.91 44.64 4.31
CA TYR A 164 23.25 44.96 4.85
C TYR A 164 24.36 44.90 3.80
N GLY A 165 24.05 44.44 2.58
CA GLY A 165 24.95 44.50 1.43
C GLY A 165 24.63 45.67 0.49
N THR A 166 25.05 45.57 -0.77
CA THR A 166 24.74 46.57 -1.81
C THR A 166 23.39 46.36 -2.48
N GLY A 167 22.62 45.35 -2.07
CA GLY A 167 21.33 44.99 -2.65
C GLY A 167 21.43 44.39 -4.06
N ILE A 168 20.28 44.29 -4.73
CA ILE A 168 20.12 43.66 -6.06
C ILE A 168 20.81 44.46 -7.18
N SER A 169 21.01 45.77 -6.99
CA SER A 169 21.56 46.67 -8.02
C SER A 169 22.97 46.31 -8.45
N ASN A 170 23.73 45.57 -7.63
CA ASN A 170 25.11 45.17 -7.90
C ASN A 170 25.25 43.71 -8.38
N ILE A 171 24.15 43.01 -8.71
CA ILE A 171 24.19 41.60 -9.17
C ILE A 171 25.03 41.41 -10.45
N GLY A 172 25.20 42.46 -11.27
CA GLY A 172 26.03 42.42 -12.47
C GLY A 172 27.53 42.64 -12.25
N ALA A 173 27.97 43.02 -11.04
CA ALA A 173 29.38 43.26 -10.76
C ALA A 173 30.14 41.93 -10.60
N ALA A 174 30.85 41.53 -11.66
CA ALA A 174 31.77 40.40 -11.57
C ALA A 174 32.98 40.76 -10.70
N SER A 175 33.44 39.81 -9.87
CA SER A 175 34.76 39.93 -9.23
C SER A 175 35.86 40.10 -10.29
N VAL A 176 36.99 40.71 -9.94
CA VAL A 176 38.14 40.87 -10.88
C VAL A 176 38.55 39.53 -11.50
N ALA A 177 38.52 38.45 -10.71
CA ALA A 177 38.76 37.09 -11.17
C ALA A 177 37.64 36.56 -12.09
N GLY A 178 36.38 36.84 -11.78
CA GLY A 178 35.21 36.47 -12.58
C GLY A 178 35.16 37.18 -13.94
N ALA A 179 35.49 38.47 -13.97
CA ALA A 179 35.60 39.26 -15.21
C ALA A 179 36.74 38.72 -16.11
N SER A 180 37.89 38.36 -15.52
CA SER A 180 39.02 37.77 -16.24
C SER A 180 38.73 36.36 -16.77
N ALA A 181 37.97 35.55 -16.02
CA ALA A 181 37.54 34.21 -16.46
C ALA A 181 36.48 34.27 -17.58
N ALA A 182 35.52 35.19 -17.47
CA ALA A 182 34.49 35.43 -18.49
C ALA A 182 35.08 35.93 -19.82
N ALA A 183 36.16 36.71 -19.79
CA ALA A 183 36.85 37.17 -20.99
C ALA A 183 37.52 36.04 -21.81
N LYS A 184 37.80 34.89 -21.18
CA LYS A 184 38.50 33.75 -21.82
C LYS A 184 37.57 32.66 -22.34
N THR A 185 36.30 32.66 -21.91
CA THR A 185 35.33 31.60 -22.22
C THR A 185 34.11 32.20 -22.90
N PRO A 186 33.79 31.81 -24.16
CA PRO A 186 32.60 32.29 -24.83
C PRO A 186 31.33 32.03 -24.02
N VAL A 187 30.41 33.00 -24.00
CA VAL A 187 29.19 32.97 -23.17
C VAL A 187 28.38 31.68 -23.36
N GLY A 188 28.25 31.19 -24.61
CA GLY A 188 27.55 29.92 -24.88
C GLY A 188 28.16 28.71 -24.16
N TRP A 189 29.48 28.62 -24.09
CA TRP A 189 30.16 27.56 -23.35
C TRP A 189 30.03 27.76 -21.84
N ALA A 190 30.05 29.00 -21.36
CA ALA A 190 29.78 29.29 -19.94
C ALA A 190 28.37 28.84 -19.53
N ILE A 191 27.36 29.07 -20.37
CA ILE A 191 25.98 28.57 -20.18
C ILE A 191 25.98 27.04 -20.14
N MET A 192 26.65 26.37 -21.10
CA MET A 192 26.74 24.91 -21.10
C MET A 192 27.42 24.35 -19.85
N SER A 193 28.50 24.99 -19.39
CA SER A 193 29.16 24.62 -18.13
C SER A 193 28.23 24.76 -16.94
N GLY A 194 27.39 25.80 -16.90
CA GLY A 194 26.34 25.96 -15.90
C GLY A 194 25.37 24.78 -15.93
N ILE A 195 24.80 24.46 -17.09
CA ILE A 195 23.90 23.31 -17.29
C ILE A 195 24.57 22.02 -16.82
N ASN A 196 25.81 21.78 -17.21
CA ASN A 196 26.58 20.58 -16.87
C ASN A 196 26.80 20.41 -15.36
N VAL A 197 27.10 21.50 -14.64
CA VAL A 197 27.25 21.49 -13.18
C VAL A 197 25.91 21.17 -12.50
N ILE A 198 24.80 21.78 -12.95
CA ILE A 198 23.48 21.54 -12.37
C ILE A 198 23.04 20.09 -12.59
N MET A 199 23.08 19.62 -13.84
CA MET A 199 22.69 18.25 -14.18
C MET A 199 23.58 17.23 -13.45
N GLY A 200 24.85 17.56 -13.27
CA GLY A 200 25.75 16.75 -12.45
C GLY A 200 25.31 16.61 -11.00
N SER A 201 24.96 17.72 -10.36
CA SER A 201 24.47 17.71 -8.97
C SER A 201 23.16 16.93 -8.79
N LEU A 202 22.34 16.81 -9.84
CA LEU A 202 21.06 16.08 -9.81
C LEU A 202 21.19 14.61 -10.25
N SER A 203 22.29 14.24 -10.89
CA SER A 203 22.47 12.89 -11.47
C SER A 203 22.35 11.75 -10.45
N PRO A 204 22.95 11.82 -9.24
CA PRO A 204 22.71 10.79 -8.22
C PRO A 204 21.23 10.63 -7.87
N MET A 205 20.50 11.74 -7.75
CA MET A 205 19.08 11.71 -7.39
C MET A 205 18.22 11.14 -8.52
N LEU A 206 18.48 11.51 -9.78
CA LEU A 206 17.73 11.01 -10.94
C LEU A 206 17.77 9.48 -11.02
N VAL A 207 18.92 8.91 -10.71
CA VAL A 207 19.15 7.46 -10.76
C VAL A 207 18.50 6.79 -9.54
N ASN A 208 18.52 7.42 -8.37
CA ASN A 208 17.96 6.89 -7.12
C ASN A 208 16.44 7.12 -6.97
N GLN A 209 15.82 7.90 -7.85
CA GLN A 209 14.40 8.24 -7.75
C GLN A 209 13.48 7.01 -7.59
N PRO A 210 13.71 5.88 -8.28
CA PRO A 210 12.92 4.67 -8.06
C PRO A 210 12.97 4.14 -6.61
N ASP A 211 14.10 4.31 -5.89
CA ASP A 211 14.26 3.86 -4.49
C ASP A 211 13.23 4.50 -3.54
N LEU A 212 12.76 5.71 -3.89
CA LEU A 212 11.77 6.48 -3.13
C LEU A 212 10.38 6.44 -3.77
N ALA A 213 10.30 6.44 -5.10
CA ALA A 213 9.03 6.39 -5.85
C ALA A 213 8.20 5.16 -5.50
N ARG A 214 8.84 4.08 -5.05
CA ARG A 214 8.13 2.88 -4.58
C ARG A 214 7.23 3.05 -3.36
N TYR A 215 7.43 4.11 -2.59
CA TYR A 215 6.60 4.44 -1.43
C TYR A 215 5.46 5.42 -1.77
N CYS A 216 5.31 5.78 -3.05
CA CYS A 216 4.18 6.56 -3.52
C CYS A 216 2.90 5.74 -3.46
N ARG A 217 1.78 6.41 -3.16
CA ARG A 217 0.45 5.76 -3.13
C ARG A 217 -0.15 5.69 -4.52
N GLU A 218 0.17 6.67 -5.35
CA GLU A 218 -0.31 6.77 -6.71
C GLU A 218 0.82 7.16 -7.68
N PRO A 219 0.78 6.74 -8.96
CA PRO A 219 1.82 7.08 -9.95
C PRO A 219 2.07 8.59 -10.11
N ARG A 220 1.03 9.43 -9.92
CA ARG A 220 1.15 10.90 -10.02
C ARG A 220 2.10 11.50 -8.99
N ASP A 221 2.27 10.86 -7.82
CA ASP A 221 3.10 11.34 -6.72
C ASP A 221 4.59 11.32 -7.08
N ALA A 222 4.99 10.41 -7.97
CA ALA A 222 6.36 10.24 -8.47
C ALA A 222 6.64 11.02 -9.77
N GLY A 223 5.61 11.60 -10.39
CA GLY A 223 5.69 12.22 -11.72
C GLY A 223 5.79 13.73 -11.69
N TRP A 224 4.74 14.40 -12.18
CA TRP A 224 4.74 15.83 -12.50
C TRP A 224 5.05 16.74 -11.31
N LEU A 225 4.52 16.44 -10.12
CA LEU A 225 4.71 17.27 -8.92
C LEU A 225 6.20 17.39 -8.57
N GLN A 226 6.94 16.29 -8.64
CA GLN A 226 8.37 16.29 -8.36
C GLN A 226 9.15 17.10 -9.40
N GLY A 227 8.81 16.95 -10.70
CA GLY A 227 9.41 17.72 -11.78
C GLY A 227 9.20 19.23 -11.62
N ALA A 228 7.97 19.66 -11.33
CA ALA A 228 7.64 21.06 -11.09
C ALA A 228 8.38 21.62 -9.85
N CYS A 229 8.35 20.88 -8.73
CA CYS A 229 9.04 21.29 -7.51
C CYS A 229 10.55 21.44 -7.72
N VAL A 230 11.21 20.49 -8.39
CA VAL A 230 12.65 20.57 -8.66
C VAL A 230 12.97 21.77 -9.55
N PHE A 231 12.19 22.02 -10.61
CA PHE A 231 12.43 23.12 -11.54
C PHE A 231 12.31 24.49 -10.85
N PHE A 232 11.16 24.80 -10.23
CA PHE A 232 10.93 26.12 -9.65
C PHE A 232 11.77 26.35 -8.38
N ALA A 233 11.86 25.37 -7.48
CA ALA A 233 12.59 25.55 -6.24
C ALA A 233 14.10 25.69 -6.48
N LYS A 234 14.68 24.97 -7.44
CA LYS A 234 16.11 25.11 -7.75
C LYS A 234 16.43 26.49 -8.31
N ILE A 235 15.66 26.98 -9.29
CA ILE A 235 15.86 28.32 -9.87
C ILE A 235 15.83 29.37 -8.76
N LEU A 236 14.84 29.28 -7.86
CA LEU A 236 14.70 30.20 -6.75
C LEU A 236 15.91 30.13 -5.80
N VAL A 237 16.30 28.94 -5.33
CA VAL A 237 17.42 28.79 -4.39
C VAL A 237 18.74 29.28 -5.00
N PHE A 238 18.99 29.02 -6.28
CA PHE A 238 20.17 29.55 -6.98
C PHE A 238 20.17 31.07 -7.03
N PHE A 239 19.03 31.68 -7.38
CA PHE A 239 18.90 33.12 -7.38
C PHE A 239 19.16 33.72 -6.00
N LEU A 240 18.53 33.19 -4.94
CA LEU A 240 18.69 33.68 -3.57
C LEU A 240 20.15 33.60 -3.11
N GLY A 241 20.84 32.49 -3.36
CA GLY A 241 22.24 32.31 -3.00
C GLY A 241 23.19 33.24 -3.78
N LEU A 242 23.01 33.33 -5.10
CA LEU A 242 23.85 34.16 -5.96
C LEU A 242 23.69 35.64 -5.62
N ALA A 243 22.45 36.12 -5.50
CA ALA A 243 22.16 37.49 -5.15
C ALA A 243 22.70 37.85 -3.75
N SER A 244 22.53 36.97 -2.76
CA SER A 244 23.08 37.19 -1.41
C SER A 244 24.61 37.33 -1.43
N THR A 245 25.28 36.46 -2.18
CA THR A 245 26.75 36.47 -2.28
C THR A 245 27.25 37.73 -2.99
N THR A 246 26.63 38.13 -4.10
CA THR A 246 27.05 39.33 -4.85
C THR A 246 26.77 40.62 -4.09
N SER A 247 25.63 40.71 -3.39
CA SER A 247 25.27 41.86 -2.55
C SER A 247 26.32 42.09 -1.45
N LEU A 248 26.74 41.04 -0.75
CA LEU A 248 27.75 41.16 0.30
C LEU A 248 29.16 41.30 -0.24
N GLN A 249 29.48 40.68 -1.39
CA GLN A 249 30.75 40.94 -2.06
C GLN A 249 30.90 42.43 -2.43
N GLY A 250 29.82 43.06 -2.90
CA GLY A 250 29.81 44.50 -3.18
C GLY A 250 30.10 45.34 -1.94
N ALA A 251 29.66 44.91 -0.76
CA ALA A 251 29.84 45.63 0.49
C ALA A 251 31.19 45.35 1.18
N TRP A 252 31.66 44.09 1.15
CA TRP A 252 32.82 43.63 1.93
C TRP A 252 34.04 43.29 1.06
N GLY A 253 33.94 43.39 -0.26
CA GLY A 253 35.02 43.13 -1.21
C GLY A 253 35.41 41.64 -1.36
N LYS A 254 34.82 40.73 -0.57
CA LYS A 254 35.10 39.30 -0.57
C LYS A 254 33.84 38.49 -0.86
N ALA A 255 33.93 37.54 -1.80
CA ALA A 255 32.89 36.56 -2.05
C ALA A 255 33.03 35.37 -1.09
N TYR A 256 31.95 35.08 -0.37
CA TYR A 256 31.86 33.92 0.51
C TYR A 256 31.10 32.80 -0.19
N TRP A 257 31.82 31.77 -0.62
CA TRP A 257 31.24 30.68 -1.41
C TRP A 257 30.59 29.58 -0.57
N ASN A 258 31.00 29.46 0.70
CA ASN A 258 30.38 28.56 1.65
C ASN A 258 29.44 29.32 2.59
N LEU A 259 28.34 28.67 2.94
CA LEU A 259 27.34 29.27 3.83
C LEU A 259 27.90 29.51 5.24
N TRP A 260 28.70 28.59 5.78
CA TRP A 260 29.27 28.80 7.11
C TRP A 260 30.28 29.95 7.11
N ASP A 261 31.12 30.09 6.08
CA ASP A 261 32.07 31.22 5.97
C ASP A 261 31.32 32.55 5.90
N LEU A 262 30.18 32.56 5.18
CA LEU A 262 29.30 33.72 5.11
C LEU A 262 28.71 34.07 6.49
N LEU A 263 28.20 33.07 7.20
CA LEU A 263 27.60 33.26 8.52
C LEU A 263 28.64 33.67 9.58
N ASP A 264 29.86 33.13 9.50
CA ASP A 264 30.99 33.56 10.32
C ASP A 264 31.39 35.01 10.02
N ALA A 265 31.42 35.42 8.74
CA ALA A 265 31.68 36.81 8.38
C ALA A 265 30.60 37.76 8.91
N ILE A 266 29.33 37.35 8.92
CA ILE A 266 28.26 38.11 9.56
C ILE A 266 28.56 38.32 11.05
N LEU A 267 29.03 37.28 11.75
CA LEU A 267 29.40 37.39 13.16
C LEU A 267 30.65 38.25 13.38
N ASP A 268 31.62 38.21 12.47
CA ASP A 268 32.82 39.05 12.51
C ASP A 268 32.49 40.54 12.38
N HIS A 269 31.56 40.88 11.47
CA HIS A 269 31.11 42.25 11.26
C HIS A 269 30.09 42.73 12.31
N TYR A 270 29.26 41.82 12.82
CA TYR A 270 28.13 42.14 13.69
C TYR A 270 28.08 41.25 14.93
N TRP A 271 29.02 41.43 15.85
CA TRP A 271 29.03 40.71 17.13
C TRP A 271 28.02 41.30 18.14
N ASN A 272 26.73 40.98 17.98
CA ASN A 272 25.66 41.39 18.89
C ASN A 272 24.62 40.26 19.12
N PRO A 273 23.78 40.34 20.18
CA PRO A 273 22.81 39.29 20.50
C PRO A 273 21.84 38.95 19.36
N THR A 274 21.38 39.95 18.60
CA THR A 274 20.43 39.77 17.49
C THR A 274 21.06 39.02 16.33
N ALA A 275 22.27 39.40 15.92
CA ALA A 275 23.01 38.71 14.87
C ALA A 275 23.35 37.28 15.28
N ARG A 276 23.79 37.05 16.52
CA ARG A 276 24.05 35.71 17.08
C ARG A 276 22.81 34.82 17.04
N ALA A 277 21.65 35.34 17.46
CA ALA A 277 20.39 34.60 17.42
C ALA A 277 19.96 34.28 15.98
N GLY A 278 19.99 35.27 15.09
CA GLY A 278 19.65 35.08 13.67
C GLY A 278 20.54 34.06 12.98
N VAL A 279 21.85 34.20 13.12
CA VAL A 279 22.84 33.26 12.56
C VAL A 279 22.69 31.87 13.16
N PHE A 280 22.36 31.74 14.44
CA PHE A 280 22.10 30.44 15.07
C PHE A 280 20.88 29.74 14.43
N PHE A 281 19.74 30.43 14.31
CA PHE A 281 18.53 29.83 13.74
C PHE A 281 18.68 29.50 12.26
N VAL A 282 19.38 30.34 11.50
CA VAL A 282 19.73 30.04 10.10
C VAL A 282 20.63 28.81 10.03
N SER A 283 21.75 28.79 10.78
CA SER A 283 22.68 27.65 10.81
C SER A 283 21.96 26.35 11.19
N PHE A 284 21.15 26.38 12.25
CA PHE A 284 20.38 25.23 12.72
C PHE A 284 19.39 24.72 11.69
N SER A 285 18.68 25.62 10.99
CA SER A 285 17.76 25.26 9.91
C SER A 285 18.48 24.55 8.75
N PHE A 286 19.67 25.04 8.38
CA PHE A 286 20.48 24.39 7.35
C PHE A 286 21.09 23.06 7.82
N ILE A 287 21.42 22.89 9.11
CA ILE A 287 21.81 21.58 9.68
C ILE A 287 20.67 20.57 9.52
N LEU A 288 19.43 20.93 9.85
CA LEU A 288 18.26 20.06 9.62
C LEU A 288 18.12 19.68 8.14
N SER A 289 18.38 20.62 7.23
CA SER A 289 18.35 20.37 5.80
C SER A 289 19.42 19.39 5.34
N VAL A 290 20.64 19.51 5.88
CA VAL A 290 21.77 18.60 5.64
C VAL A 290 21.41 17.19 6.12
N LEU A 291 20.92 17.06 7.36
CA LEU A 291 20.53 15.78 7.94
C LEU A 291 19.47 15.06 7.09
N ALA A 292 18.40 15.76 6.70
CA ALA A 292 17.37 15.19 5.83
C ALA A 292 17.91 14.79 4.44
N THR A 293 18.86 15.56 3.90
CA THR A 293 19.50 15.24 2.62
C THR A 293 20.38 14.00 2.74
N ASN A 294 21.19 13.92 3.80
CA ASN A 294 22.03 12.76 4.08
C ASN A 294 21.23 11.49 4.27
N PHE A 295 20.08 11.61 4.94
CA PHE A 295 19.22 10.46 5.16
C PHE A 295 18.66 9.93 3.82
N GLY A 296 17.92 10.75 3.06
CA GLY A 296 17.21 10.26 1.87
C GLY A 296 18.02 10.20 0.56
N ALA A 297 19.09 10.98 0.40
CA ALA A 297 19.87 11.01 -0.84
C ALA A 297 21.18 10.19 -0.79
N ASN A 298 21.69 9.89 0.42
CA ASN A 298 22.99 9.23 0.59
C ASN A 298 22.88 7.91 1.35
N SER A 299 22.42 7.93 2.60
CA SER A 299 22.41 6.73 3.44
C SER A 299 21.39 5.69 2.98
N LEU A 300 20.15 6.09 2.70
CA LEU A 300 19.10 5.18 2.24
C LEU A 300 19.41 4.58 0.87
N PRO A 301 19.83 5.35 -0.15
CA PRO A 301 20.21 4.77 -1.43
C PRO A 301 21.43 3.85 -1.33
N PHE A 302 22.41 4.14 -0.45
CA PHE A 302 23.49 3.20 -0.15
C PHE A 302 22.97 1.91 0.49
N GLY A 303 22.03 2.02 1.44
CA GLY A 303 21.36 0.88 2.05
C GLY A 303 20.71 -0.03 0.99
N ALA A 304 19.99 0.58 0.04
CA ALA A 304 19.39 -0.12 -1.09
C ALA A 304 20.45 -0.78 -2.00
N ASP A 305 21.55 -0.08 -2.34
CA ASP A 305 22.66 -0.66 -3.12
C ASP A 305 23.26 -1.89 -2.46
N MET A 306 23.57 -1.80 -1.17
CA MET A 306 24.23 -2.87 -0.43
C MET A 306 23.34 -4.10 -0.30
N THR A 307 22.02 -3.93 -0.20
CA THR A 307 21.08 -5.06 -0.31
C THR A 307 21.07 -5.69 -1.70
N GLY A 308 21.35 -4.92 -2.75
CA GLY A 308 21.47 -5.45 -4.11
C GLY A 308 22.77 -6.22 -4.36
N LEU A 309 23.89 -5.78 -3.77
CA LEU A 309 25.20 -6.42 -3.91
C LEU A 309 25.39 -7.62 -2.99
N PHE A 310 24.91 -7.52 -1.74
CA PHE A 310 25.12 -8.53 -0.70
C PHE A 310 23.80 -8.89 0.01
N PRO A 311 22.76 -9.33 -0.72
CA PRO A 311 21.41 -9.56 -0.18
C PRO A 311 21.37 -10.56 0.97
N ARG A 312 22.32 -11.51 1.01
CA ARG A 312 22.42 -12.51 2.08
C ARG A 312 22.87 -11.93 3.42
N TYR A 313 23.64 -10.84 3.40
CA TYR A 313 24.36 -10.35 4.58
C TYR A 313 23.85 -9.00 5.07
N LEU A 314 23.37 -8.17 4.14
CA LEU A 314 23.07 -6.77 4.38
C LEU A 314 21.60 -6.46 4.16
N THR A 315 21.05 -5.73 5.13
CA THR A 315 19.72 -5.14 5.12
C THR A 315 19.83 -3.64 4.80
N ILE A 316 18.72 -2.97 4.44
CA ILE A 316 18.76 -1.51 4.19
C ILE A 316 19.29 -0.79 5.44
N ARG A 317 18.79 -1.15 6.64
CA ARG A 317 19.25 -0.57 7.92
C ARG A 317 20.74 -0.83 8.17
N ARG A 318 21.21 -2.07 7.98
CA ARG A 318 22.64 -2.42 8.13
C ARG A 318 23.50 -1.66 7.13
N GLY A 319 23.03 -1.51 5.89
CA GLY A 319 23.69 -0.72 4.86
C GLY A 319 23.78 0.75 5.25
N GLN A 320 22.72 1.37 5.77
CA GLN A 320 22.75 2.76 6.27
C GLN A 320 23.79 2.96 7.38
N ILE A 321 23.90 2.02 8.33
CA ILE A 321 24.92 2.04 9.39
C ILE A 321 26.33 1.96 8.78
N ILE A 322 26.55 1.07 7.82
CA ILE A 322 27.83 0.95 7.11
C ILE A 322 28.16 2.25 6.37
N CYS A 323 27.19 2.88 5.71
CA CYS A 323 27.36 4.18 5.06
C CYS A 323 27.88 5.23 6.05
N ALA A 324 27.24 5.31 7.23
CA ALA A 324 27.60 6.26 8.25
C ALA A 324 29.04 6.07 8.77
N ILE A 325 29.48 4.82 8.93
CA ILE A 325 30.85 4.50 9.35
C ILE A 325 31.85 4.82 8.23
N LEU A 326 31.58 4.36 7.00
CA LEU A 326 32.46 4.58 5.86
C LEU A 326 32.59 6.06 5.48
N GLY A 327 31.55 6.87 5.73
CA GLY A 327 31.59 8.31 5.52
C GLY A 327 32.69 9.02 6.32
N ILE A 328 33.07 8.47 7.49
CA ILE A 328 34.22 8.95 8.29
C ILE A 328 35.53 8.59 7.60
N VAL A 329 35.63 7.35 7.11
CA VAL A 329 36.84 6.77 6.51
C VAL A 329 37.25 7.51 5.23
N VAL A 330 36.29 8.13 4.53
CA VAL A 330 36.55 8.94 3.33
C VAL A 330 37.34 10.23 3.63
N LEU A 331 37.43 10.66 4.90
CA LEU A 331 38.13 11.89 5.29
C LEU A 331 37.60 13.11 4.51
N PRO A 332 36.30 13.45 4.62
CA PRO A 332 35.65 14.43 3.74
C PRO A 332 36.30 15.82 3.73
N TRP A 333 36.96 16.23 4.82
CA TRP A 333 37.72 17.47 4.89
C TRP A 333 38.89 17.52 3.89
N LYS A 334 39.53 16.38 3.58
CA LYS A 334 40.59 16.29 2.55
C LYS A 334 40.06 16.53 1.14
N LEU A 335 38.81 16.13 0.88
CA LEU A 335 38.16 16.34 -0.41
C LEU A 335 37.75 17.80 -0.60
N ILE A 336 37.30 18.47 0.47
CA ILE A 336 36.80 19.85 0.42
C ILE A 336 37.95 20.88 0.51
N ALA A 337 39.08 20.52 1.09
CA ALA A 337 40.27 21.39 1.17
C ALA A 337 40.81 21.83 -0.20
N ASN A 338 40.52 21.07 -1.27
CA ASN A 338 40.89 21.43 -2.64
C ASN A 338 39.63 21.55 -3.52
N ALA A 339 39.16 22.79 -3.70
CA ALA A 339 37.99 23.10 -4.53
C ALA A 339 38.11 22.57 -5.98
N SER A 340 39.32 22.54 -6.55
CA SER A 340 39.54 21.97 -7.88
C SER A 340 39.32 20.46 -7.87
N ALA A 341 39.87 19.76 -6.88
CA ALA A 341 39.70 18.31 -6.75
C ALA A 341 38.23 17.92 -6.55
N PHE A 342 37.47 18.69 -5.76
CA PHE A 342 36.04 18.47 -5.54
C PHE A 342 35.22 18.67 -6.83
N ILE A 343 35.46 19.74 -7.58
CA ILE A 343 34.75 20.00 -8.86
C ILE A 343 35.12 18.96 -9.92
N SER A 344 36.40 18.55 -10.00
CA SER A 344 36.85 17.50 -10.91
C SER A 344 36.24 16.14 -10.56
N PHE A 345 36.12 15.80 -9.27
CA PHE A 345 35.40 14.60 -8.81
C PHE A 345 33.94 14.62 -9.27
N LEU A 346 33.23 15.72 -9.01
CA LEU A 346 31.82 15.88 -9.40
C LEU A 346 31.63 15.71 -10.91
N GLY A 347 32.47 16.36 -11.71
CA GLY A 347 32.38 16.28 -13.16
C GLY A 347 32.79 14.92 -13.73
N SER A 348 33.70 14.19 -13.07
CA SER A 348 34.09 12.83 -13.46
C SER A 348 32.95 11.83 -13.31
N TYR A 349 32.13 11.95 -12.26
CA TYR A 349 30.99 11.06 -12.04
C TYR A 349 29.89 11.26 -13.11
N ASN A 350 29.66 12.50 -13.52
CA ASN A 350 28.59 12.86 -14.45
C ASN A 350 28.70 12.16 -15.80
N ILE A 351 29.92 12.02 -16.31
CA ILE A 351 30.17 11.40 -17.62
C ILE A 351 29.89 9.88 -17.61
N PHE A 352 29.80 9.26 -16.44
CA PHE A 352 29.44 7.84 -16.29
C PHE A 352 27.95 7.64 -16.02
N MET A 353 27.30 8.54 -15.28
CA MET A 353 25.88 8.37 -14.94
C MET A 353 24.92 8.85 -16.01
N ALA A 354 25.23 9.94 -16.70
CA ALA A 354 24.35 10.48 -17.73
C ALA A 354 24.08 9.46 -18.87
N PRO A 355 25.09 8.70 -19.34
CA PRO A 355 24.88 7.52 -20.20
C PRO A 355 23.93 6.47 -19.65
N LEU A 356 24.06 6.11 -18.37
CA LEU A 356 23.19 5.10 -17.73
C LEU A 356 21.74 5.59 -17.68
N CYS A 357 21.51 6.84 -17.25
CA CYS A 357 20.20 7.46 -17.24
C CYS A 357 19.55 7.43 -18.62
N ALA A 358 20.31 7.78 -19.66
CA ALA A 358 19.84 7.79 -21.03
C ALA A 358 19.34 6.41 -21.46
N ILE A 359 20.12 5.36 -21.17
CA ILE A 359 19.76 3.99 -21.53
C ILE A 359 18.50 3.55 -20.80
N ILE A 360 18.38 3.81 -19.49
CA ILE A 360 17.18 3.46 -18.71
C ILE A 360 15.93 4.15 -19.28
N ILE A 361 16.00 5.46 -19.52
CA ILE A 361 14.86 6.25 -20.01
C ILE A 361 14.45 5.80 -21.42
N PHE A 362 15.41 5.61 -22.32
CA PHE A 362 15.12 5.25 -23.70
C PHE A 362 14.68 3.79 -23.83
N ASP A 363 15.20 2.88 -23.01
CA ASP A 363 14.68 1.50 -22.94
C ASP A 363 13.23 1.47 -22.47
N TYR A 364 12.91 2.22 -21.40
CA TYR A 364 11.56 2.33 -20.89
C TYR A 364 10.60 2.87 -21.95
N ILE A 365 10.93 3.98 -22.62
CA ILE A 365 10.02 4.65 -23.56
C ILE A 365 9.95 3.93 -24.91
N LEU A 366 11.08 3.55 -25.50
CA LEU A 366 11.13 3.07 -26.90
C LEU A 366 11.04 1.56 -27.02
N VAL A 367 11.76 0.81 -26.17
CA VAL A 367 11.89 -0.64 -26.30
C VAL A 367 10.74 -1.34 -25.60
N ARG A 368 10.49 -0.96 -24.34
CA ARG A 368 9.52 -1.62 -23.47
C ARG A 368 8.17 -0.93 -23.43
N LYS A 369 8.09 0.31 -23.91
CA LYS A 369 6.86 1.14 -23.89
C LYS A 369 6.24 1.17 -22.48
N GLY A 370 7.05 1.32 -21.45
CA GLY A 370 6.63 1.30 -20.05
C GLY A 370 6.29 -0.07 -19.46
N ASN A 371 6.42 -1.17 -20.21
CA ASN A 371 6.13 -2.50 -19.72
C ASN A 371 7.40 -3.18 -19.16
N ILE A 372 7.59 -3.11 -17.84
CA ILE A 372 8.68 -3.82 -17.16
C ILE A 372 8.08 -4.92 -16.28
N HIS A 373 8.57 -6.16 -16.45
CA HIS A 373 8.10 -7.32 -15.71
C HIS A 373 8.83 -7.46 -14.37
N VAL A 374 8.14 -7.25 -13.25
CA VAL A 374 8.72 -7.16 -11.91
C VAL A 374 9.35 -8.48 -11.45
N PRO A 375 8.66 -9.65 -11.51
CA PRO A 375 9.26 -10.91 -11.07
C PRO A 375 10.57 -11.23 -11.79
N SER A 376 10.64 -10.91 -13.09
CA SER A 376 11.80 -11.22 -13.92
C SER A 376 13.09 -10.54 -13.48
N LEU A 377 13.06 -9.39 -12.78
CA LEU A 377 14.31 -8.71 -12.38
C LEU A 377 14.96 -9.36 -11.18
N TYR A 378 14.20 -10.17 -10.45
CA TYR A 378 14.68 -10.98 -9.34
C TYR A 378 15.02 -12.40 -9.80
N ASN A 379 14.67 -12.76 -11.05
CA ASN A 379 14.99 -14.05 -11.64
C ASN A 379 16.41 -14.07 -12.21
N GLY A 380 17.35 -14.66 -11.47
CA GLY A 380 18.74 -14.88 -11.89
C GLY A 380 18.97 -16.15 -12.73
N SER A 381 17.93 -16.85 -13.16
CA SER A 381 18.08 -18.02 -14.04
C SER A 381 18.58 -17.62 -15.43
N LYS A 382 19.20 -18.58 -16.14
CA LYS A 382 19.72 -18.35 -17.49
C LYS A 382 18.60 -18.10 -18.50
N GLU A 383 17.41 -18.59 -18.19
CA GLU A 383 16.17 -18.44 -18.95
C GLU A 383 15.42 -17.13 -18.61
N GLY A 384 15.85 -16.42 -17.56
CA GLY A 384 15.23 -15.19 -17.11
C GLY A 384 15.27 -14.07 -18.16
N LEU A 385 14.20 -13.28 -18.22
CA LEU A 385 14.02 -12.19 -19.20
C LEU A 385 15.21 -11.22 -19.24
N TYR A 386 15.77 -10.87 -18.07
CA TYR A 386 16.87 -9.92 -17.91
C TYR A 386 18.24 -10.58 -17.71
N TRP A 387 18.37 -11.88 -18.04
CA TRP A 387 19.66 -12.55 -18.02
C TRP A 387 20.55 -12.12 -19.21
N PHE A 388 19.95 -11.85 -20.37
CA PHE A 388 20.68 -11.55 -21.61
C PHE A 388 21.78 -12.59 -21.92
N LYS A 389 22.96 -12.16 -22.41
CA LYS A 389 24.07 -13.05 -22.74
C LYS A 389 25.07 -13.06 -21.59
N SER A 390 25.20 -14.21 -20.93
CA SER A 390 26.10 -14.41 -19.78
C SER A 390 25.80 -13.47 -18.60
N GLY A 391 24.54 -13.10 -18.38
CA GLY A 391 24.15 -12.19 -17.30
C GLY A 391 24.35 -10.71 -17.62
N VAL A 392 24.74 -10.34 -18.86
CA VAL A 392 25.07 -8.96 -19.25
C VAL A 392 24.34 -8.56 -20.53
N ASN A 393 23.73 -7.37 -20.52
CA ASN A 393 23.23 -6.74 -21.74
C ASN A 393 24.35 -5.94 -22.43
N TRP A 394 25.04 -6.58 -23.36
CA TRP A 394 26.14 -5.95 -24.11
C TRP A 394 25.68 -4.74 -24.93
N VAL A 395 24.41 -4.68 -25.36
CA VAL A 395 23.88 -3.51 -26.08
C VAL A 395 23.89 -2.28 -25.17
N GLY A 396 23.40 -2.42 -23.94
CA GLY A 396 23.46 -1.36 -22.92
C GLY A 396 24.90 -0.97 -22.60
N VAL A 397 25.79 -1.95 -22.41
CA VAL A 397 27.21 -1.69 -22.14
C VAL A 397 27.90 -0.94 -23.28
N PHE A 398 27.69 -1.32 -24.53
CA PHE A 398 28.29 -0.64 -25.68
C PHE A 398 27.78 0.79 -25.84
N ALA A 399 26.47 1.02 -25.67
CA ALA A 399 25.90 2.36 -25.68
C ALA A 399 26.51 3.23 -24.57
N TRP A 400 26.67 2.65 -23.37
CA TRP A 400 27.27 3.32 -22.22
C TRP A 400 28.75 3.69 -22.44
N ILE A 401 29.55 2.75 -22.94
CA ILE A 401 30.96 2.99 -23.29
C ILE A 401 31.05 4.09 -24.34
N GLY A 402 30.22 4.03 -25.39
CA GLY A 402 30.21 5.01 -26.47
C GLY A 402 29.93 6.43 -25.99
N GLY A 403 28.94 6.63 -25.12
CA GLY A 403 28.68 7.94 -24.54
C GLY A 403 29.76 8.39 -23.56
N THR A 404 30.21 7.51 -22.68
CA THR A 404 31.26 7.81 -21.70
C THR A 404 32.56 8.23 -22.40
N ALA A 405 32.94 7.56 -23.49
CA ALA A 405 34.14 7.84 -24.25
C ALA A 405 34.21 9.28 -24.77
N MET A 406 33.05 9.89 -25.07
CA MET A 406 32.97 11.30 -25.49
C MET A 406 33.33 12.28 -24.38
N GLY A 407 33.11 11.93 -23.11
CA GLY A 407 33.44 12.77 -21.95
C GLY A 407 34.89 12.63 -21.47
N LEU A 408 35.56 11.51 -21.76
CA LEU A 408 36.88 11.17 -21.21
C LEU A 408 38.00 12.15 -21.58
N PRO A 409 38.17 12.60 -22.84
CA PRO A 409 39.23 13.56 -23.19
C PRO A 409 39.10 14.87 -22.41
N GLY A 410 37.86 15.31 -22.21
CA GLY A 410 37.55 16.50 -21.41
C GLY A 410 37.87 16.34 -19.93
N LEU A 411 37.62 15.16 -19.37
CA LEU A 411 37.97 14.82 -17.98
C LEU A 411 39.49 14.79 -17.78
N VAL A 412 40.25 14.20 -18.70
CA VAL A 412 41.72 14.25 -18.67
C VAL A 412 42.21 15.71 -18.67
N GLY A 413 41.54 16.57 -19.44
CA GLY A 413 41.80 18.00 -19.49
C GLY A 413 41.58 18.77 -18.18
N GLN A 414 40.79 18.26 -17.25
CA GLN A 414 40.63 18.87 -15.92
C GLN A 414 41.88 18.70 -15.06
N TYR A 415 42.54 17.54 -15.16
CA TYR A 415 43.74 17.24 -14.39
C TYR A 415 45.02 17.66 -15.10
N GLN A 416 45.02 17.61 -16.43
CA GLN A 416 46.17 17.97 -17.27
C GLN A 416 45.73 18.86 -18.45
N PRO A 417 45.45 20.16 -18.20
CA PRO A 417 44.93 21.07 -19.21
C PRO A 417 45.83 21.25 -20.45
N GLN A 418 47.13 21.01 -20.29
CA GLN A 418 48.16 21.16 -21.32
C GLN A 418 48.21 20.02 -22.33
N ILE A 419 47.64 18.84 -22.04
CA ILE A 419 47.75 17.66 -22.92
C ILE A 419 46.50 17.42 -23.78
N VAL A 420 45.47 18.28 -23.67
CA VAL A 420 44.21 18.13 -24.41
C VAL A 420 43.88 19.36 -25.25
N SER A 421 43.21 19.13 -26.37
CA SER A 421 42.79 20.19 -27.30
C SER A 421 41.66 21.05 -26.71
N GLN A 422 41.49 22.26 -27.24
CA GLN A 422 40.40 23.15 -26.84
C GLN A 422 38.99 22.56 -27.07
N PRO A 423 38.72 21.85 -28.18
CA PRO A 423 37.46 21.12 -28.36
C PRO A 423 37.18 20.09 -27.26
N ALA A 424 38.19 19.35 -26.79
CA ALA A 424 38.02 18.39 -25.69
C ALA A 424 37.58 19.08 -24.39
N LYS A 425 38.12 20.28 -24.11
CA LYS A 425 37.68 21.11 -22.97
C LYS A 425 36.22 21.54 -23.12
N TYR A 426 35.80 21.94 -24.32
CA TYR A 426 34.39 22.28 -24.59
C TYR A 426 33.44 21.09 -24.50
N MET A 427 33.86 19.90 -24.97
CA MET A 427 33.10 18.66 -24.80
C MET A 427 32.85 18.36 -23.31
N TYR A 428 33.81 18.65 -22.43
CA TYR A 428 33.61 18.53 -20.98
C TYR A 428 32.59 19.52 -20.43
N MET A 429 32.59 20.76 -20.94
CA MET A 429 31.64 21.80 -20.52
C MET A 429 30.19 21.45 -20.88
N MET A 430 29.97 20.56 -21.85
CA MET A 430 28.66 19.96 -22.15
C MET A 430 28.58 18.46 -21.81
N GLY A 431 29.46 17.96 -20.95
CA GLY A 431 29.72 16.53 -20.77
C GLY A 431 28.47 15.71 -20.46
N TRP A 432 27.61 16.18 -19.56
CA TRP A 432 26.36 15.50 -19.21
C TRP A 432 25.45 15.35 -20.43
N VAL A 433 25.16 16.45 -21.12
CA VAL A 433 24.26 16.48 -22.30
C VAL A 433 24.84 15.64 -23.42
N LEU A 434 26.13 15.80 -23.71
CA LEU A 434 26.83 15.07 -24.75
C LEU A 434 26.79 13.56 -24.49
N THR A 435 27.20 13.12 -23.31
CA THR A 435 27.27 11.69 -22.97
C THR A 435 25.88 11.06 -22.86
N PHE A 436 24.87 11.80 -22.37
CA PHE A 436 23.46 11.39 -22.35
C PHE A 436 22.93 11.12 -23.76
N PHE A 437 22.93 12.13 -24.63
CA PHE A 437 22.35 11.99 -25.98
C PHE A 437 23.14 11.03 -26.86
N THR A 438 24.46 10.97 -26.72
CA THR A 438 25.28 9.97 -27.44
C THR A 438 24.85 8.56 -27.05
N SER A 439 24.69 8.27 -25.76
CA SER A 439 24.26 6.94 -25.30
C SER A 439 22.82 6.64 -25.70
N ALA A 440 21.92 7.63 -25.61
CA ALA A 440 20.53 7.50 -26.02
C ALA A 440 20.42 7.09 -27.50
N ILE A 441 21.13 7.81 -28.38
CA ILE A 441 21.15 7.54 -29.82
C ILE A 441 21.77 6.16 -30.10
N LEU A 442 22.93 5.87 -29.51
CA LEU A 442 23.60 4.58 -29.69
C LEU A 442 22.71 3.42 -29.24
N TYR A 443 22.07 3.54 -28.08
CA TYR A 443 21.16 2.53 -27.58
C TYR A 443 19.95 2.37 -28.50
N ALA A 444 19.30 3.47 -28.87
CA ALA A 444 18.13 3.48 -29.76
C ALA A 444 18.42 2.87 -31.14
N VAL A 445 19.63 3.04 -31.67
CA VAL A 445 20.08 2.41 -32.92
C VAL A 445 20.36 0.93 -32.72
N LEU A 446 21.13 0.57 -31.69
CA LEU A 446 21.55 -0.82 -31.46
C LEU A 446 20.35 -1.75 -31.19
N VAL A 447 19.32 -1.29 -30.48
CA VAL A 447 18.12 -2.10 -30.19
C VAL A 447 17.26 -2.38 -31.43
N GLN A 448 17.44 -1.63 -32.54
CA GLN A 448 16.80 -1.96 -33.82
C GLN A 448 17.40 -3.24 -34.43
N PHE A 449 18.71 -3.45 -34.23
CA PHE A 449 19.42 -4.64 -34.71
C PHE A 449 19.33 -5.80 -33.72
N PHE A 450 19.37 -5.50 -32.43
CA PHE A 450 19.33 -6.46 -31.34
C PHE A 450 18.06 -6.26 -30.50
N LYS A 451 16.95 -6.81 -30.98
CA LYS A 451 15.64 -6.67 -30.32
C LYS A 451 15.67 -7.31 -28.93
N ALA A 452 15.46 -6.50 -27.89
CA ALA A 452 15.26 -6.99 -26.54
C ALA A 452 13.85 -7.57 -26.38
N LYS A 453 13.73 -8.63 -25.57
CA LYS A 453 12.42 -9.18 -25.18
C LYS A 453 11.75 -8.25 -24.16
N VAL A 454 10.46 -8.00 -24.36
CA VAL A 454 9.63 -7.19 -23.45
C VAL A 454 9.07 -8.06 -22.31
N TYR A 455 8.59 -9.26 -22.64
CA TYR A 455 7.94 -10.20 -21.72
C TYR A 455 8.72 -11.51 -21.57
N PRO A 456 8.58 -12.21 -20.42
CA PRO A 456 9.18 -13.52 -20.21
C PRO A 456 8.60 -14.58 -21.17
N PRO A 457 9.28 -15.72 -21.34
CA PRO A 457 8.74 -16.84 -22.12
C PRO A 457 7.35 -17.27 -21.62
N GLY A 458 6.40 -17.50 -22.54
CA GLY A 458 5.01 -17.85 -22.25
C GLY A 458 4.02 -16.68 -22.33
N TYR A 459 4.50 -15.44 -22.34
CA TYR A 459 3.68 -14.22 -22.42
C TYR A 459 3.98 -13.38 -23.67
N GLU A 460 4.55 -13.99 -24.72
CA GLU A 460 4.98 -13.28 -25.93
C GLU A 460 3.83 -12.60 -26.69
N ASN A 461 2.61 -13.12 -26.53
CA ASN A 461 1.41 -12.61 -27.20
C ASN A 461 0.67 -11.52 -26.40
N ALA A 462 1.14 -11.17 -25.20
CA ALA A 462 0.50 -10.13 -24.39
C ALA A 462 0.61 -8.74 -25.08
N PRO A 463 -0.38 -7.85 -24.88
CA PRO A 463 -0.36 -6.51 -25.46
C PRO A 463 0.89 -5.72 -25.04
N VAL A 464 1.50 -5.00 -25.98
CA VAL A 464 2.67 -4.14 -25.77
C VAL A 464 2.32 -2.66 -25.86
N ASP A 465 1.06 -2.31 -25.57
CA ASP A 465 0.62 -0.94 -25.46
C ASP A 465 1.33 -0.21 -24.32
N TYR A 466 1.41 1.11 -24.41
CA TYR A 466 2.18 1.89 -23.46
C TYR A 466 1.64 1.69 -22.04
N GLU A 467 2.50 1.15 -21.16
CA GLU A 467 2.22 0.83 -19.75
C GLU A 467 1.07 -0.18 -19.53
N TRP A 468 0.79 -1.05 -20.49
CA TRP A 468 -0.24 -2.09 -20.34
C TRP A 468 -0.06 -2.94 -19.07
N LEU A 469 1.17 -3.41 -18.79
CA LEU A 469 1.50 -4.23 -17.63
C LEU A 469 1.47 -3.43 -16.31
N ALA A 470 1.53 -2.11 -16.38
CA ALA A 470 1.48 -1.22 -15.20
C ALA A 470 0.06 -0.70 -14.90
N LYS A 471 -0.93 -1.00 -15.74
CA LYS A 471 -2.32 -0.53 -15.62
C LYS A 471 -3.23 -1.61 -15.05
N GLU A 472 -4.44 -1.20 -14.66
CA GLU A 472 -5.54 -2.09 -14.24
C GLU A 472 -5.13 -3.04 -13.09
N GLY A 473 -4.32 -2.55 -12.15
CA GLY A 473 -3.91 -3.29 -10.96
C GLY A 473 -2.84 -4.37 -11.17
N ARG A 474 -2.30 -4.50 -12.40
CA ARG A 474 -1.25 -5.49 -12.71
C ARG A 474 0.11 -5.15 -12.10
N ASP A 475 0.46 -3.87 -11.97
CA ASP A 475 1.67 -3.37 -11.31
C ASP A 475 3.00 -4.05 -11.74
N GLY A 476 3.11 -4.50 -12.99
CA GLY A 476 4.30 -5.20 -13.49
C GLY A 476 4.26 -6.74 -13.35
N PHE A 477 3.12 -7.32 -13.00
CA PHE A 477 2.87 -8.75 -12.86
C PHE A 477 1.83 -9.23 -13.88
N PHE A 478 1.98 -10.46 -14.36
CA PHE A 478 0.89 -11.17 -15.02
C PHE A 478 -0.05 -11.82 -13.99
N GLU A 479 -1.24 -12.17 -14.47
CA GLU A 479 -2.24 -12.86 -13.66
C GLU A 479 -1.68 -14.19 -13.10
N GLY A 480 -1.83 -14.38 -11.79
CA GLY A 480 -1.31 -15.56 -11.08
C GLY A 480 0.16 -15.48 -10.63
N GLU A 481 0.91 -14.42 -10.95
CA GLU A 481 2.31 -14.27 -10.51
C GLU A 481 2.49 -13.57 -9.16
N ARG A 482 1.44 -12.92 -8.64
CA ARG A 482 1.45 -12.31 -7.31
C ARG A 482 0.98 -13.35 -6.29
N GLU A 483 1.73 -13.54 -5.21
CA GLU A 483 1.17 -14.25 -4.05
C GLU A 483 -0.07 -13.49 -3.57
N VAL A 484 -1.21 -14.18 -3.56
CA VAL A 484 -2.45 -13.61 -3.05
C VAL A 484 -2.27 -13.43 -1.55
N GLU A 485 -2.30 -12.18 -1.10
CA GLU A 485 -2.26 -11.86 0.33
C GLU A 485 -3.31 -12.70 1.07
N PRO A 486 -2.97 -13.33 2.20
CA PRO A 486 -3.89 -14.26 2.87
C PRO A 486 -5.28 -13.67 3.15
N TYR A 487 -5.39 -12.38 3.48
CA TYR A 487 -6.68 -11.71 3.70
C TYR A 487 -7.60 -11.70 2.46
N ARG A 488 -7.06 -11.79 1.24
CA ARG A 488 -7.86 -11.85 -0.01
C ARG A 488 -8.42 -13.25 -0.31
N LEU A 489 -7.88 -14.30 0.29
CA LEU A 489 -8.34 -15.67 0.08
C LEU A 489 -9.78 -15.86 0.57
N THR A 490 -10.63 -16.54 -0.20
CA THR A 490 -11.91 -17.05 0.35
C THR A 490 -11.65 -17.97 1.54
N ALA A 491 -12.65 -18.18 2.41
CA ALA A 491 -12.45 -19.03 3.58
C ALA A 491 -12.07 -20.47 3.16
N THR A 492 -12.64 -20.97 2.07
CA THR A 492 -12.35 -22.29 1.51
C THR A 492 -10.91 -22.37 0.96
N GLN A 493 -10.42 -21.32 0.29
CA GLN A 493 -9.04 -21.22 -0.18
C GLN A 493 -8.04 -21.16 0.99
N ALA A 494 -8.31 -20.32 2.00
CA ALA A 494 -7.48 -20.24 3.20
C ALA A 494 -7.43 -21.59 3.93
N SER A 495 -8.58 -22.25 4.09
CA SER A 495 -8.68 -23.58 4.70
C SER A 495 -7.85 -24.62 3.93
N ALA A 496 -7.90 -24.61 2.60
CA ALA A 496 -7.10 -25.51 1.77
C ALA A 496 -5.59 -25.30 1.97
N LYS A 497 -5.12 -24.04 1.98
CA LYS A 497 -3.71 -23.70 2.22
C LYS A 497 -3.24 -24.06 3.62
N ILE A 498 -4.08 -23.84 4.64
CA ILE A 498 -3.80 -24.23 6.03
C ILE A 498 -3.70 -25.75 6.16
N ARG A 499 -4.60 -26.50 5.51
CA ARG A 499 -4.54 -27.97 5.48
C ARG A 499 -3.32 -28.50 4.75
N ALA A 500 -2.88 -27.82 3.69
CA ALA A 500 -1.67 -28.16 2.94
C ALA A 500 -0.36 -27.79 3.68
N GLY A 501 -0.43 -27.02 4.77
CA GLY A 501 0.76 -26.51 5.47
C GLY A 501 1.47 -25.37 4.73
N GLU A 502 0.81 -24.76 3.74
CA GLU A 502 1.32 -23.62 2.96
C GLU A 502 1.08 -22.28 3.66
N LEU A 503 0.17 -22.23 4.63
CA LEU A 503 -0.23 -21.05 5.37
C LEU A 503 -0.50 -21.44 6.83
N THR A 504 0.09 -20.76 7.80
CA THR A 504 -0.25 -20.95 9.21
C THR A 504 -1.49 -20.13 9.59
N VAL A 505 -2.19 -20.56 10.65
CA VAL A 505 -3.33 -19.81 11.18
C VAL A 505 -2.87 -18.45 11.72
N GLU A 506 -1.67 -18.38 12.33
CA GLU A 506 -1.06 -17.13 12.77
C GLU A 506 -0.81 -16.16 11.61
N GLU A 507 -0.20 -16.62 10.50
CA GLU A 507 0.04 -15.77 9.32
C GLU A 507 -1.27 -15.24 8.74
N TYR A 508 -2.28 -16.10 8.61
CA TYR A 508 -3.59 -15.71 8.15
C TYR A 508 -4.25 -14.66 9.07
N ALA A 509 -4.24 -14.90 10.38
CA ALA A 509 -4.80 -13.99 11.37
C ALA A 509 -4.09 -12.62 11.37
N ARG A 510 -2.76 -12.59 11.22
CA ARG A 510 -1.99 -11.34 11.11
C ARG A 510 -2.35 -10.56 9.86
N SER A 511 -2.48 -11.25 8.72
CA SER A 511 -2.89 -10.64 7.47
C SER A 511 -4.28 -10.00 7.59
N LEU A 512 -5.24 -10.71 8.18
CA LEU A 512 -6.60 -10.21 8.43
C LEU A 512 -6.62 -9.03 9.39
N LEU A 513 -5.91 -9.11 10.52
CA LEU A 513 -5.84 -8.03 11.51
C LEU A 513 -5.17 -6.76 10.95
N SER A 514 -4.14 -6.91 10.11
CA SER A 514 -3.53 -5.78 9.41
C SER A 514 -4.54 -5.08 8.51
N HIS A 515 -5.28 -5.84 7.72
CA HIS A 515 -6.31 -5.29 6.83
C HIS A 515 -7.45 -4.62 7.62
N ILE A 516 -7.91 -5.23 8.71
CA ILE A 516 -8.91 -4.64 9.60
C ILE A 516 -8.39 -3.32 10.18
N GLY A 517 -7.14 -3.26 10.64
CA GLY A 517 -6.53 -2.03 11.17
C GLY A 517 -6.47 -0.87 10.16
N GLU A 518 -6.38 -1.17 8.87
CA GLU A 518 -6.40 -0.17 7.79
C GLU A 518 -7.82 0.32 7.46
N ARG A 519 -8.84 -0.53 7.58
CA ARG A 519 -10.20 -0.26 7.05
C ARG A 519 -11.21 0.12 8.13
N ASP A 520 -11.14 -0.50 9.30
CA ASP A 520 -12.14 -0.35 10.35
C ASP A 520 -12.27 1.06 10.96
N PRO A 521 -11.24 1.92 10.99
CA PRO A 521 -11.43 3.32 11.39
C PRO A 521 -12.47 4.09 10.57
N VAL A 522 -12.74 3.64 9.33
CA VAL A 522 -13.75 4.21 8.44
C VAL A 522 -15.02 3.36 8.42
N VAL A 523 -14.88 2.03 8.27
CA VAL A 523 -16.02 1.12 8.10
C VAL A 523 -16.79 0.90 9.41
N LYS A 524 -16.08 0.82 10.55
CA LYS A 524 -16.65 0.56 11.89
C LYS A 524 -17.50 -0.72 11.93
N ALA A 525 -16.99 -1.80 11.38
CA ALA A 525 -17.65 -3.10 11.34
C ALA A 525 -17.55 -3.86 12.68
N TRP A 526 -16.56 -3.54 13.52
CA TRP A 526 -16.31 -4.25 14.77
C TRP A 526 -16.73 -3.44 16.00
N GLU A 527 -17.66 -3.98 16.78
CA GLU A 527 -17.99 -3.45 18.12
C GLU A 527 -16.93 -3.87 19.15
N TYR A 528 -16.39 -5.09 19.00
CA TYR A 528 -15.31 -5.61 19.84
C TYR A 528 -14.29 -6.36 18.99
N LEU A 529 -13.01 -6.04 19.17
CA LEU A 529 -11.89 -6.75 18.56
C LEU A 529 -10.69 -6.72 19.52
N ASN A 530 -10.12 -7.89 19.80
CA ASN A 530 -8.91 -8.03 20.61
C ASN A 530 -7.81 -8.73 19.78
N PRO A 531 -6.90 -7.97 19.14
CA PRO A 531 -5.85 -8.53 18.29
C PRO A 531 -4.92 -9.51 19.03
N GLU A 532 -4.61 -9.23 20.31
CA GLU A 532 -3.73 -10.10 21.10
C GLU A 532 -4.37 -11.46 21.38
N GLN A 533 -5.67 -11.46 21.73
CA GLN A 533 -6.44 -12.69 21.93
C GLN A 533 -6.55 -13.51 20.65
N VAL A 534 -6.81 -12.87 19.51
CA VAL A 534 -6.88 -13.52 18.20
C VAL A 534 -5.56 -14.19 17.84
N ILE A 535 -4.43 -13.50 18.01
CA ILE A 535 -3.11 -14.06 17.73
C ILE A 535 -2.76 -15.21 18.69
N ALA A 536 -3.11 -15.08 19.97
CA ALA A 536 -2.90 -16.16 20.94
C ALA A 536 -3.71 -17.41 20.58
N GLN A 537 -4.97 -17.24 20.15
CA GLN A 537 -5.81 -18.34 19.67
C GLN A 537 -5.24 -18.96 18.39
N ALA A 538 -4.84 -18.15 17.40
CA ALA A 538 -4.24 -18.63 16.16
C ALA A 538 -2.99 -19.50 16.41
N LYS A 539 -2.08 -19.04 17.28
CA LYS A 539 -0.90 -19.83 17.71
C LYS A 539 -1.27 -21.14 18.38
N ALA A 540 -2.28 -21.13 19.25
CA ALA A 540 -2.76 -22.34 19.90
C ALA A 540 -3.35 -23.34 18.89
N MET A 541 -3.99 -22.84 17.83
CA MET A 541 -4.52 -23.66 16.74
C MET A 541 -3.39 -24.27 15.90
N ASP A 542 -2.35 -23.50 15.56
CA ASP A 542 -1.20 -24.04 14.81
C ASP A 542 -0.50 -25.19 15.55
N ALA A 543 -0.52 -25.18 16.89
CA ALA A 543 0.01 -26.26 17.73
C ALA A 543 -0.84 -27.54 17.74
N ILE A 544 -2.07 -27.51 17.20
CA ILE A 544 -2.93 -28.69 17.10
C ILE A 544 -2.40 -29.60 15.98
N PRO A 545 -2.09 -30.88 16.27
CA PRO A 545 -1.65 -31.84 15.27
C PRO A 545 -2.67 -32.01 14.14
N PRO A 546 -2.24 -32.19 12.87
CA PRO A 546 -3.14 -32.29 11.70
C PRO A 546 -4.29 -33.28 11.87
N GLU A 547 -4.06 -34.42 12.49
CA GLU A 547 -5.05 -35.48 12.72
C GLU A 547 -6.16 -35.11 13.73
N LYS A 548 -5.98 -34.03 14.48
CA LYS A 548 -6.96 -33.51 15.45
C LYS A 548 -7.66 -32.24 14.98
N ARG A 549 -7.37 -31.77 13.76
CA ARG A 549 -7.93 -30.54 13.20
C ARG A 549 -9.35 -30.80 12.68
N GLY A 550 -10.30 -29.95 13.08
CA GLY A 550 -11.67 -29.97 12.58
C GLY A 550 -11.81 -29.38 11.17
N PRO A 551 -13.01 -29.48 10.55
CA PRO A 551 -13.26 -29.05 9.17
C PRO A 551 -13.07 -27.54 8.94
N LEU A 552 -13.21 -26.72 9.99
CA LEU A 552 -13.00 -25.27 9.97
C LEU A 552 -11.66 -24.85 10.58
N HIS A 553 -10.69 -25.75 10.76
CA HIS A 553 -9.43 -25.41 11.41
C HIS A 553 -8.77 -24.15 10.81
N GLY A 554 -8.72 -23.07 11.61
CA GLY A 554 -8.13 -21.79 11.24
C GLY A 554 -8.99 -20.92 10.30
N VAL A 555 -10.17 -21.38 9.90
CA VAL A 555 -11.14 -20.59 9.13
C VAL A 555 -11.70 -19.49 10.02
N ALA A 556 -11.62 -18.26 9.54
CA ALA A 556 -12.04 -17.09 10.29
C ALA A 556 -13.55 -16.80 10.08
N ILE A 557 -14.30 -16.75 11.19
CA ILE A 557 -15.73 -16.39 11.24
C ILE A 557 -16.03 -15.23 12.21
N ALA A 558 -16.55 -14.13 11.67
CA ALA A 558 -16.99 -12.96 12.43
C ALA A 558 -18.40 -13.21 13.00
N VAL A 559 -18.67 -12.67 14.18
CA VAL A 559 -19.91 -12.95 14.92
C VAL A 559 -20.69 -11.67 15.13
N LYS A 560 -21.95 -11.64 14.71
CA LYS A 560 -22.86 -10.52 14.98
C LYS A 560 -23.08 -10.37 16.48
N ASP A 561 -23.04 -9.14 16.99
CA ASP A 561 -23.11 -8.77 18.42
C ASP A 561 -24.50 -8.97 19.07
N VAL A 562 -25.24 -9.98 18.64
CA VAL A 562 -26.49 -10.46 19.27
C VAL A 562 -26.42 -11.95 19.60
N ILE A 563 -25.25 -12.56 19.44
CA ILE A 563 -24.98 -13.99 19.59
C ILE A 563 -23.94 -14.15 20.70
N TYR A 564 -24.28 -14.88 21.77
CA TYR A 564 -23.40 -15.03 22.91
C TYR A 564 -22.07 -15.69 22.57
N THR A 565 -21.02 -15.14 23.15
CA THR A 565 -19.64 -15.64 23.09
C THR A 565 -19.06 -15.60 24.50
N LYS A 566 -18.48 -16.71 24.98
CA LYS A 566 -18.11 -16.84 26.41
C LYS A 566 -16.89 -16.03 26.85
N ASP A 567 -16.09 -15.58 25.88
CA ASP A 567 -14.77 -14.98 26.04
C ASP A 567 -14.67 -13.59 25.39
N MET A 568 -15.79 -13.05 24.96
CA MET A 568 -15.94 -11.71 24.37
C MET A 568 -17.24 -11.09 24.88
N PRO A 569 -17.37 -9.75 24.91
CA PRO A 569 -18.63 -9.14 25.25
C PRO A 569 -19.69 -9.41 24.17
N THR A 570 -20.97 -9.38 24.57
CA THR A 570 -22.11 -9.37 23.64
C THR A 570 -23.04 -8.23 24.03
N GLN A 571 -23.00 -7.12 23.31
CA GLN A 571 -23.60 -5.85 23.75
C GLN A 571 -24.94 -5.53 23.05
N HIS A 572 -25.42 -6.41 22.18
CA HIS A 572 -26.72 -6.30 21.53
C HIS A 572 -26.90 -4.99 20.73
N GLY A 573 -25.82 -4.28 20.40
CA GLY A 573 -25.87 -2.93 19.84
C GLY A 573 -26.64 -1.93 20.72
N SER A 574 -26.63 -2.10 22.04
CA SER A 574 -27.39 -1.27 22.99
C SER A 574 -26.56 -0.90 24.22
N PRO A 575 -26.66 0.35 24.71
CA PRO A 575 -25.97 0.78 25.92
C PRO A 575 -26.41 0.02 27.19
N ILE A 576 -27.61 -0.59 27.17
CA ILE A 576 -28.13 -1.41 28.28
C ILE A 576 -27.17 -2.57 28.61
N TYR A 577 -26.51 -3.12 27.59
CA TYR A 577 -25.63 -4.29 27.69
C TYR A 577 -24.16 -3.90 27.55
N ALA A 578 -23.82 -2.64 27.84
CA ALA A 578 -22.43 -2.19 27.80
C ALA A 578 -21.56 -3.07 28.70
N ARG A 579 -20.56 -3.72 28.08
CA ARG A 579 -19.66 -4.70 28.73
C ARG A 579 -20.33 -5.97 29.25
N ASP A 580 -21.54 -6.32 28.78
CA ASP A 580 -22.10 -7.63 29.06
C ASP A 580 -21.17 -8.71 28.48
N ALA A 581 -20.78 -9.66 29.32
CA ALA A 581 -19.82 -10.71 29.01
C ALA A 581 -20.45 -12.06 29.40
N PRO A 582 -21.26 -12.63 28.49
CA PRO A 582 -21.86 -13.94 28.70
C PRO A 582 -20.78 -14.96 29.09
N LYS A 583 -21.08 -15.86 30.02
CA LYS A 583 -20.15 -16.96 30.40
C LYS A 583 -20.38 -18.24 29.61
N VAL A 584 -21.25 -18.17 28.61
CA VAL A 584 -21.68 -19.29 27.78
C VAL A 584 -21.57 -18.89 26.32
N ASP A 585 -21.20 -19.86 25.48
CA ASP A 585 -21.27 -19.70 24.02
C ASP A 585 -22.72 -19.99 23.58
N ALA A 586 -23.20 -19.26 22.57
CA ALA A 586 -24.41 -19.65 21.86
C ALA A 586 -24.25 -21.02 21.19
N GLY A 587 -25.35 -21.74 20.95
CA GLY A 587 -25.31 -23.08 20.34
C GLY A 587 -24.57 -23.08 19.00
N SER A 588 -24.73 -22.02 18.21
CA SER A 588 -24.00 -21.83 16.96
C SER A 588 -22.49 -21.66 17.16
N ILE A 589 -22.07 -20.91 18.18
CA ILE A 589 -20.65 -20.68 18.50
C ILE A 589 -19.99 -21.96 19.03
N ILE A 590 -20.72 -22.78 19.80
CA ILE A 590 -20.21 -24.09 20.24
C ILE A 590 -19.84 -24.95 19.01
N ILE A 591 -20.74 -25.05 18.03
CA ILE A 591 -20.50 -25.81 16.79
C ILE A 591 -19.25 -25.29 16.06
N LEU A 592 -19.16 -23.97 15.85
CA LEU A 592 -18.02 -23.37 15.13
C LEU A 592 -16.69 -23.59 15.84
N ARG A 593 -16.66 -23.46 17.18
CA ARG A 593 -15.45 -23.70 17.97
C ARG A 593 -15.02 -25.16 17.91
N GLN A 594 -15.96 -26.11 18.00
CA GLN A 594 -15.65 -27.53 17.88
C GLN A 594 -15.18 -27.91 16.47
N ALA A 595 -15.68 -27.23 15.45
CA ALA A 595 -15.20 -27.38 14.08
C ALA A 595 -13.79 -26.76 13.86
N GLY A 596 -13.27 -26.00 14.82
CA GLY A 596 -11.95 -25.39 14.78
C GLY A 596 -11.91 -24.00 14.16
N ALA A 597 -13.02 -23.24 14.17
CA ALA A 597 -13.04 -21.87 13.66
C ALA A 597 -12.26 -20.89 14.55
N LEU A 598 -11.64 -19.89 13.93
CA LEU A 598 -11.10 -18.70 14.57
C LEU A 598 -12.16 -17.60 14.51
N LEU A 599 -12.46 -16.91 15.62
CA LEU A 599 -13.50 -15.87 15.60
C LEU A 599 -12.92 -14.54 15.07
N LEU A 600 -12.99 -14.33 13.75
CA LEU A 600 -12.46 -13.19 12.98
C LEU A 600 -13.11 -13.17 11.56
N ALA A 601 -12.94 -12.17 10.69
CA ALA A 601 -13.46 -12.24 9.30
C ALA A 601 -12.58 -13.16 8.40
N PRO A 602 -13.10 -13.83 7.33
CA PRO A 602 -14.00 -13.24 6.33
C PRO A 602 -15.42 -13.80 6.22
N ILE A 603 -15.76 -14.93 6.85
CA ILE A 603 -17.18 -15.37 6.91
C ILE A 603 -17.88 -14.56 8.00
N GLY A 604 -19.12 -14.14 7.79
CA GLY A 604 -19.93 -13.48 8.82
C GLY A 604 -21.09 -14.37 9.28
N LEU A 605 -21.26 -14.52 10.60
CA LEU A 605 -22.43 -15.12 11.22
C LEU A 605 -23.43 -14.02 11.60
N GLY A 606 -24.57 -13.99 10.92
CA GLY A 606 -25.63 -13.00 11.10
C GLY A 606 -26.95 -13.60 11.60
N THR A 607 -27.96 -12.73 11.67
CA THR A 607 -29.36 -13.11 11.97
C THR A 607 -30.31 -12.31 11.10
N GLN A 608 -31.46 -12.89 10.77
CA GLN A 608 -32.53 -12.28 10.00
C GLN A 608 -33.90 -12.51 10.64
N THR A 609 -34.59 -11.41 10.93
CA THR A 609 -36.01 -11.38 11.36
C THR A 609 -36.90 -10.75 10.29
N GLY A 610 -36.36 -9.76 9.57
CA GLY A 610 -36.98 -9.16 8.37
C GLY A 610 -36.11 -9.36 7.14
N GLY A 611 -34.92 -8.76 7.14
CA GLY A 611 -33.98 -8.85 5.99
C GLY A 611 -32.51 -8.69 6.36
N SER A 612 -32.15 -8.89 7.63
CA SER A 612 -30.85 -8.51 8.19
C SER A 612 -29.69 -9.44 7.83
N THR A 613 -29.88 -10.35 6.88
CA THR A 613 -28.83 -11.15 6.23
C THR A 613 -28.77 -10.84 4.74
N ILE A 614 -29.88 -11.01 4.01
CA ILE A 614 -29.90 -10.85 2.55
C ILE A 614 -29.68 -9.38 2.12
N ARG A 615 -30.34 -8.41 2.77
CA ARG A 615 -30.18 -6.98 2.45
C ARG A 615 -28.75 -6.48 2.62
N PRO A 616 -28.08 -6.64 3.78
CA PRO A 616 -26.69 -6.23 3.91
C PRO A 616 -25.74 -7.04 3.01
N GLY A 617 -26.05 -8.30 2.69
CA GLY A 617 -25.27 -9.07 1.71
C GLY A 617 -25.26 -8.40 0.33
N SER A 618 -26.44 -8.00 -0.13
CA SER A 618 -26.61 -7.24 -1.37
C SER A 618 -25.88 -5.89 -1.33
N PHE A 619 -26.08 -5.08 -0.28
CA PHE A 619 -25.47 -3.75 -0.15
C PHE A 619 -23.94 -3.77 -0.09
N ASN A 620 -23.35 -4.89 0.32
CA ASN A 620 -21.90 -5.07 0.36
C ASN A 620 -21.37 -5.87 -0.82
N GLY A 621 -22.22 -6.29 -1.76
CA GLY A 621 -21.81 -7.05 -2.95
C GLY A 621 -21.21 -8.41 -2.61
N ILE A 622 -21.77 -9.11 -1.62
CA ILE A 622 -21.29 -10.43 -1.18
C ILE A 622 -22.40 -11.47 -1.17
N TYR A 623 -22.03 -12.74 -1.22
CA TYR A 623 -22.99 -13.82 -1.04
C TYR A 623 -23.54 -13.82 0.39
N ALA A 624 -24.83 -14.11 0.52
CA ALA A 624 -25.46 -14.28 1.83
C ALA A 624 -26.52 -15.37 1.79
N LEU A 625 -26.54 -16.24 2.81
CA LEU A 625 -27.54 -17.31 2.97
C LEU A 625 -28.40 -17.05 4.20
N LYS A 626 -29.72 -17.03 4.02
CA LYS A 626 -30.68 -17.27 5.09
C LYS A 626 -31.22 -18.69 4.92
N PRO A 627 -30.78 -19.68 5.72
CA PRO A 627 -31.27 -21.05 5.66
C PRO A 627 -32.77 -21.16 5.99
N THR A 628 -33.35 -22.33 5.78
CA THR A 628 -34.69 -22.69 6.26
C THR A 628 -34.79 -22.40 7.75
N TRP A 629 -35.91 -21.79 8.16
CA TRP A 629 -36.13 -21.44 9.56
C TRP A 629 -36.03 -22.70 10.44
N ASN A 630 -35.31 -22.57 11.55
CA ASN A 630 -35.07 -23.64 12.53
C ASN A 630 -34.21 -24.83 12.05
N SER A 631 -33.55 -24.75 10.88
CA SER A 631 -32.51 -25.73 10.52
C SER A 631 -31.22 -25.54 11.32
N ILE A 632 -31.04 -24.38 11.96
CA ILE A 632 -29.93 -24.08 12.87
C ILE A 632 -30.48 -23.59 14.21
N THR A 633 -29.92 -24.08 15.31
CA THR A 633 -30.30 -23.66 16.67
C THR A 633 -30.07 -22.17 16.89
N ARG A 634 -30.99 -21.54 17.60
CA ARG A 634 -30.97 -20.11 17.97
C ARG A 634 -30.67 -19.91 19.45
N GLU A 635 -30.30 -20.98 20.15
CA GLU A 635 -29.91 -20.93 21.54
C GLU A 635 -28.73 -19.95 21.74
N GLY A 636 -28.89 -19.01 22.68
CA GLY A 636 -27.89 -17.98 22.96
C GLY A 636 -27.84 -16.82 21.98
N GLN A 637 -28.77 -16.72 21.02
CA GLN A 637 -29.01 -15.46 20.32
C GLN A 637 -30.05 -14.61 21.07
N LYS A 638 -29.95 -13.28 21.00
CA LYS A 638 -31.02 -12.39 21.46
C LYS A 638 -32.27 -12.63 20.63
N ILE A 639 -33.33 -13.09 21.28
CA ILE A 639 -34.62 -13.34 20.62
C ILE A 639 -35.35 -12.02 20.39
N TYR A 640 -35.76 -11.80 19.15
CA TYR A 640 -36.70 -10.75 18.73
C TYR A 640 -38.07 -11.37 18.46
N SER A 641 -38.13 -12.42 17.65
CA SER A 641 -39.35 -13.14 17.30
C SER A 641 -39.09 -14.63 17.19
N LEU A 642 -39.89 -15.42 17.91
CA LEU A 642 -39.71 -16.86 17.95
C LEU A 642 -39.91 -17.50 16.58
N ILE A 643 -40.83 -16.98 15.77
CA ILE A 643 -41.18 -17.58 14.48
C ILE A 643 -40.52 -16.89 13.28
N LEU A 644 -39.77 -15.80 13.46
CA LEU A 644 -39.10 -15.11 12.35
C LEU A 644 -37.58 -15.24 12.43
N ASP A 645 -37.00 -15.16 13.63
CA ASP A 645 -35.55 -15.12 13.79
C ASP A 645 -34.89 -16.35 13.19
N THR A 646 -33.94 -16.14 12.29
CA THR A 646 -33.17 -17.17 11.59
C THR A 646 -31.70 -16.77 11.59
N LEU A 647 -30.78 -17.67 11.94
CA LEU A 647 -29.33 -17.44 11.74
C LEU A 647 -29.03 -17.35 10.24
N GLY A 648 -28.02 -16.59 9.86
CA GLY A 648 -27.63 -16.43 8.46
C GLY A 648 -26.12 -16.31 8.30
N PHE A 649 -25.65 -16.46 7.07
CA PHE A 649 -24.23 -16.39 6.74
C PHE A 649 -23.95 -15.33 5.68
N PHE A 650 -22.76 -14.73 5.77
CA PHE A 650 -22.17 -13.86 4.77
C PHE A 650 -20.85 -14.46 4.30
N ALA A 651 -20.59 -14.45 3.01
CA ALA A 651 -19.40 -15.07 2.46
C ALA A 651 -18.96 -14.44 1.13
N ARG A 652 -17.72 -14.72 0.72
CA ARG A 652 -17.16 -14.26 -0.55
C ARG A 652 -17.47 -15.18 -1.73
N SER A 653 -17.85 -16.42 -1.47
CA SER A 653 -18.25 -17.37 -2.51
C SER A 653 -19.31 -18.33 -2.00
N VAL A 654 -19.90 -19.10 -2.92
CA VAL A 654 -20.88 -20.13 -2.57
C VAL A 654 -20.21 -21.32 -1.88
N GLU A 655 -18.95 -21.63 -2.18
CA GLU A 655 -18.17 -22.67 -1.49
C GLU A 655 -18.03 -22.36 0.00
N ASP A 656 -17.80 -21.10 0.35
CA ASP A 656 -17.74 -20.67 1.74
C ASP A 656 -19.11 -20.88 2.43
N LEU A 657 -20.23 -20.66 1.74
CA LEU A 657 -21.58 -20.96 2.26
C LEU A 657 -21.84 -22.47 2.38
N GLN A 658 -21.38 -23.27 1.42
CA GLN A 658 -21.47 -24.73 1.46
C GLN A 658 -20.67 -25.31 2.63
N LEU A 659 -19.47 -24.78 2.88
CA LEU A 659 -18.63 -25.12 4.04
C LEU A 659 -19.38 -24.87 5.36
N MET A 660 -20.09 -23.75 5.46
CA MET A 660 -20.93 -23.45 6.63
C MET A 660 -22.13 -24.39 6.74
N ALA A 661 -22.79 -24.69 5.62
CA ALA A 661 -23.89 -25.64 5.58
C ALA A 661 -23.46 -27.06 6.01
N ASP A 662 -22.25 -27.50 5.67
CA ASP A 662 -21.64 -28.75 6.13
C ASP A 662 -21.42 -28.78 7.64
N VAL A 663 -20.85 -27.72 8.19
CA VAL A 663 -20.53 -27.62 9.61
C VAL A 663 -21.79 -27.60 10.47
N PHE A 664 -22.85 -26.97 9.98
CA PHE A 664 -24.15 -26.93 10.64
C PHE A 664 -25.06 -28.11 10.31
N ASP A 665 -24.57 -29.10 9.55
CA ASP A 665 -25.29 -30.31 9.14
C ASP A 665 -26.67 -30.01 8.53
N LEU A 666 -26.74 -29.00 7.66
CA LEU A 666 -27.96 -28.70 6.91
C LEU A 666 -28.26 -29.87 5.97
N LYS A 667 -29.51 -30.36 6.00
CA LYS A 667 -29.97 -31.49 5.19
C LYS A 667 -31.22 -31.11 4.43
N ASP A 668 -31.22 -31.54 3.18
CA ASP A 668 -32.39 -31.57 2.33
C ASP A 668 -33.01 -32.98 2.43
N ASP A 669 -34.31 -33.08 2.13
CA ASP A 669 -35.01 -34.38 2.11
C ASP A 669 -34.42 -35.31 1.02
N GLU A 670 -34.04 -34.73 -0.12
CA GLU A 670 -33.30 -35.40 -1.18
C GLU A 670 -31.87 -34.87 -1.23
N PRO A 671 -30.84 -35.74 -1.30
CA PRO A 671 -29.47 -35.29 -1.45
C PRO A 671 -29.32 -34.40 -2.69
N PRO A 672 -28.67 -33.22 -2.57
CA PRO A 672 -28.44 -32.35 -3.71
C PRO A 672 -27.53 -33.06 -4.71
N LYS A 673 -27.66 -32.70 -5.99
CA LYS A 673 -26.69 -33.13 -7.01
C LYS A 673 -25.35 -32.44 -6.77
N ASP A 674 -24.24 -33.13 -7.07
CA ASP A 674 -22.90 -32.54 -6.94
C ASP A 674 -22.67 -31.34 -7.87
N THR A 675 -23.35 -31.33 -9.03
CA THR A 675 -23.23 -30.29 -10.04
C THR A 675 -24.60 -29.91 -10.60
N PHE A 676 -24.78 -28.64 -10.94
CA PHE A 676 -25.99 -28.12 -11.58
C PHE A 676 -25.64 -27.47 -12.93
N ALA A 677 -26.48 -27.70 -13.94
CA ALA A 677 -26.34 -27.11 -15.26
C ALA A 677 -27.47 -26.12 -15.50
N VAL A 678 -27.13 -24.87 -15.81
CA VAL A 678 -28.11 -23.80 -16.10
C VAL A 678 -28.87 -24.09 -17.40
N LYS A 679 -28.23 -24.72 -18.38
CA LYS A 679 -28.85 -25.08 -19.65
C LYS A 679 -29.97 -26.10 -19.44
N GLY A 680 -31.20 -25.73 -19.81
CA GLY A 680 -32.41 -26.54 -19.65
C GLY A 680 -33.01 -26.51 -18.24
N ALA A 681 -32.42 -25.76 -17.31
CA ALA A 681 -33.01 -25.51 -16.00
C ALA A 681 -34.23 -24.59 -16.10
N LYS A 682 -35.15 -24.72 -15.14
CA LYS A 682 -36.38 -23.92 -15.06
C LYS A 682 -36.28 -22.95 -13.90
N PHE A 683 -36.28 -21.67 -14.22
CA PHE A 683 -36.36 -20.58 -13.25
C PHE A 683 -37.68 -19.82 -13.40
N ALA A 684 -38.09 -19.18 -12.33
CA ALA A 684 -39.16 -18.18 -12.36
C ALA A 684 -38.61 -16.81 -11.94
N LEU A 685 -39.01 -15.75 -12.64
CA LEU A 685 -38.85 -14.38 -12.16
C LEU A 685 -40.15 -13.97 -11.45
N LEU A 686 -40.08 -13.73 -10.16
CA LEU A 686 -41.27 -13.46 -9.35
C LEU A 686 -41.33 -12.00 -8.92
N LYS A 687 -42.31 -11.27 -9.47
CA LYS A 687 -42.68 -9.92 -9.02
C LYS A 687 -43.73 -10.07 -7.92
N THR A 688 -43.28 -9.90 -6.68
CA THR A 688 -44.14 -10.01 -5.49
C THR A 688 -45.04 -8.78 -5.33
N MET A 689 -45.95 -8.82 -4.36
CA MET A 689 -46.82 -7.69 -3.98
C MET A 689 -46.07 -6.40 -3.65
N VAL A 690 -44.80 -6.49 -3.26
CA VAL A 690 -43.93 -5.33 -2.95
C VAL A 690 -43.15 -4.83 -4.15
N TRP A 691 -43.29 -5.44 -5.34
CA TRP A 691 -42.61 -5.01 -6.57
C TRP A 691 -42.73 -3.52 -6.90
N PRO A 692 -43.87 -2.83 -6.66
CA PRO A 692 -43.95 -1.37 -6.89
C PRO A 692 -42.93 -0.53 -6.11
N GLN A 693 -42.29 -1.08 -5.08
CA GLN A 693 -41.22 -0.41 -4.33
C GLN A 693 -39.85 -0.56 -4.99
N ALA A 694 -39.65 -1.46 -5.95
CA ALA A 694 -38.35 -1.70 -6.57
C ALA A 694 -37.84 -0.42 -7.25
N GLY A 695 -36.65 0.04 -6.87
CA GLY A 695 -35.97 1.14 -7.51
C GLY A 695 -35.33 0.73 -8.85
N PRO A 696 -34.84 1.71 -9.64
CA PRO A 696 -34.24 1.46 -10.95
C PRO A 696 -33.11 0.42 -10.94
N GLY A 697 -32.21 0.45 -9.94
CA GLY A 697 -31.09 -0.51 -9.89
C GLY A 697 -31.58 -1.95 -9.77
N THR A 698 -32.53 -2.20 -8.87
CA THR A 698 -33.17 -3.51 -8.69
C THR A 698 -33.94 -3.96 -9.93
N GLN A 699 -34.72 -3.08 -10.56
CA GLN A 699 -35.47 -3.42 -11.77
C GLN A 699 -34.53 -3.84 -12.91
N SER A 700 -33.44 -3.09 -13.11
CA SER A 700 -32.42 -3.41 -14.10
C SER A 700 -31.68 -4.71 -13.77
N ALA A 701 -31.29 -4.92 -12.52
CA ALA A 701 -30.63 -6.15 -12.07
C ALA A 701 -31.49 -7.40 -12.30
N MET A 702 -32.78 -7.35 -11.91
CA MET A 702 -33.71 -8.47 -12.09
C MET A 702 -33.94 -8.80 -13.57
N THR A 703 -34.07 -7.78 -14.42
CA THR A 703 -34.26 -7.96 -15.87
C THR A 703 -33.01 -8.59 -16.48
N LYS A 704 -31.84 -8.03 -16.19
CA LYS A 704 -30.56 -8.53 -16.68
C LYS A 704 -30.26 -9.96 -16.20
N ALA A 705 -30.55 -10.27 -14.93
CA ALA A 705 -30.40 -11.61 -14.39
C ALA A 705 -31.23 -12.66 -15.16
N ALA A 706 -32.49 -12.35 -15.46
CA ALA A 706 -33.33 -13.24 -16.27
C ALA A 706 -32.81 -13.39 -17.70
N ASP A 707 -32.36 -12.30 -18.32
CA ASP A 707 -31.81 -12.33 -19.68
C ASP A 707 -30.51 -13.13 -19.76
N LEU A 708 -29.63 -13.02 -18.77
CA LEU A 708 -28.40 -13.82 -18.68
C LEU A 708 -28.73 -15.31 -18.55
N LEU A 709 -29.66 -15.70 -17.69
CA LEU A 709 -30.05 -17.11 -17.57
C LEU A 709 -30.65 -17.66 -18.88
N LYS A 710 -31.49 -16.88 -19.56
CA LYS A 710 -32.02 -17.25 -20.89
C LYS A 710 -30.91 -17.39 -21.94
N ALA A 711 -29.94 -16.47 -21.94
CA ALA A 711 -28.79 -16.51 -22.86
C ALA A 711 -27.93 -17.76 -22.64
N HIS A 712 -27.84 -18.25 -21.41
CA HIS A 712 -27.19 -19.51 -21.03
C HIS A 712 -28.10 -20.75 -21.17
N GLY A 713 -29.26 -20.60 -21.80
CA GLY A 713 -30.13 -21.70 -22.21
C GLY A 713 -31.09 -22.21 -21.13
N ALA A 714 -31.34 -21.44 -20.08
CA ALA A 714 -32.39 -21.73 -19.11
C ALA A 714 -33.78 -21.29 -19.61
N GLU A 715 -34.81 -21.97 -19.14
CA GLU A 715 -36.20 -21.53 -19.26
C GLU A 715 -36.50 -20.58 -18.09
N VAL A 716 -36.86 -19.32 -18.38
CA VAL A 716 -37.22 -18.34 -17.35
C VAL A 716 -38.63 -17.81 -17.61
N GLU A 717 -39.56 -18.17 -16.73
CA GLU A 717 -40.96 -17.74 -16.76
C GLU A 717 -41.18 -16.57 -15.80
N GLU A 718 -41.94 -15.54 -16.19
CA GLU A 718 -42.37 -14.51 -15.25
C GLU A 718 -43.67 -14.95 -14.57
N ILE A 719 -43.68 -14.96 -13.23
CA ILE A 719 -44.84 -15.37 -12.43
C ILE A 719 -45.23 -14.28 -11.43
N GLU A 720 -46.49 -14.32 -11.02
CA GLU A 720 -47.05 -13.48 -9.97
C GLU A 720 -47.30 -14.28 -8.69
N PHE A 721 -47.35 -13.56 -7.56
CA PHE A 721 -47.70 -14.18 -6.29
C PHE A 721 -49.20 -14.46 -6.21
N ASP A 722 -49.59 -15.49 -5.45
CA ASP A 722 -51.00 -15.81 -5.22
C ASP A 722 -51.75 -14.57 -4.68
N PRO A 723 -52.86 -14.12 -5.30
CA PRO A 723 -53.66 -13.00 -4.83
C PRO A 723 -54.15 -13.14 -3.37
N GLU A 724 -54.29 -14.37 -2.85
CA GLU A 724 -54.65 -14.62 -1.46
C GLU A 724 -53.52 -14.25 -0.46
N LEU A 725 -52.30 -14.03 -0.95
CA LEU A 725 -51.12 -13.78 -0.12
C LEU A 725 -50.64 -12.31 -0.19
N GLN A 726 -51.45 -11.39 -0.70
CA GLN A 726 -51.10 -9.96 -0.82
C GLN A 726 -50.85 -9.30 0.55
N GLU A 727 -51.51 -9.77 1.61
CA GLU A 727 -51.37 -9.26 2.98
C GLU A 727 -50.13 -9.78 3.73
N LEU A 728 -49.30 -10.61 3.09
CA LEU A 728 -48.13 -11.22 3.72
C LEU A 728 -47.14 -10.21 4.35
N PRO A 729 -46.82 -9.05 3.72
CA PRO A 729 -46.00 -8.02 4.36
C PRO A 729 -46.65 -7.46 5.64
N GLN A 730 -47.97 -7.29 5.64
CA GLN A 730 -48.72 -6.80 6.80
C GLN A 730 -48.75 -7.86 7.91
N TRP A 731 -48.98 -9.12 7.59
CA TRP A 731 -48.91 -10.21 8.57
C TRP A 731 -47.52 -10.33 9.19
N HIS A 732 -46.44 -10.23 8.39
CA HIS A 732 -45.06 -10.19 8.92
C HIS A 732 -44.87 -9.02 9.89
N ALA A 733 -45.29 -7.81 9.51
CA ALA A 733 -45.17 -6.64 10.37
C ALA A 733 -45.96 -6.80 11.67
N THR A 734 -47.19 -7.33 11.61
CA THR A 734 -48.01 -7.64 12.77
C THR A 734 -47.31 -8.61 13.73
N VAL A 735 -46.71 -9.68 13.20
CA VAL A 735 -45.92 -10.64 14.00
C VAL A 735 -44.69 -9.97 14.61
N LEU A 736 -43.90 -9.26 13.79
CA LEU A 736 -42.69 -8.57 14.24
C LEU A 736 -42.99 -7.63 15.40
N HIS A 737 -44.01 -6.78 15.26
CA HIS A 737 -44.41 -5.82 16.27
C HIS A 737 -44.94 -6.50 17.54
N SER A 738 -45.76 -7.54 17.39
CA SER A 738 -46.37 -8.24 18.53
C SER A 738 -45.38 -9.09 19.32
N ASP A 739 -44.44 -9.75 18.63
CA ASP A 739 -43.38 -10.53 19.27
C ASP A 739 -42.36 -9.59 19.94
N GLY A 740 -41.97 -8.52 19.25
CA GLY A 740 -41.07 -7.50 19.79
C GLY A 740 -41.60 -6.87 21.08
N ARG A 741 -42.93 -6.67 21.19
CA ARG A 741 -43.57 -6.23 22.44
C ARG A 741 -43.20 -7.10 23.63
N SER A 742 -43.18 -8.43 23.43
CA SER A 742 -42.90 -9.38 24.50
C SER A 742 -41.39 -9.53 24.72
N ALA A 743 -40.62 -9.58 23.63
CA ALA A 743 -39.16 -9.76 23.66
C ALA A 743 -38.42 -8.60 24.34
N PHE A 744 -38.85 -7.36 24.09
CA PHE A 744 -38.21 -6.15 24.64
C PHE A 744 -38.91 -5.60 25.89
N LEU A 745 -39.98 -6.23 26.38
CA LEU A 745 -40.63 -5.82 27.63
C LEU A 745 -39.65 -5.78 28.83
N PRO A 746 -38.75 -6.76 29.03
CA PRO A 746 -37.78 -6.70 30.12
C PRO A 746 -36.87 -5.47 30.03
N ASP A 747 -36.29 -5.22 28.85
CA ASP A 747 -35.41 -4.09 28.59
C ASP A 747 -36.13 -2.76 28.78
N TYR A 748 -37.38 -2.67 28.31
CA TYR A 748 -38.23 -1.50 28.49
C TYR A 748 -38.51 -1.22 29.96
N ARG A 749 -38.78 -2.27 30.76
CA ARG A 749 -39.04 -2.11 32.20
C ARG A 749 -37.77 -1.74 32.97
N ALA A 750 -36.61 -2.21 32.52
CA ALA A 750 -35.34 -1.96 33.16
C ALA A 750 -34.75 -0.58 32.82
N ALA A 751 -34.79 -0.18 31.55
CA ALA A 751 -34.09 1.00 31.03
C ALA A 751 -34.75 1.54 29.74
N LYS A 752 -36.02 1.99 29.83
CA LYS A 752 -36.77 2.55 28.68
C LYS A 752 -36.00 3.67 27.96
N ASP A 753 -35.38 4.58 28.71
CA ASP A 753 -34.66 5.75 28.21
C ASP A 753 -33.39 5.41 27.40
N GLN A 754 -32.92 4.17 27.52
CA GLN A 754 -31.75 3.65 26.80
C GLN A 754 -32.12 2.73 25.62
N LEU A 755 -33.43 2.48 25.40
CA LEU A 755 -33.92 1.75 24.22
C LEU A 755 -34.15 2.68 23.05
N HIS A 756 -33.93 2.16 21.84
CA HIS A 756 -34.27 2.86 20.61
C HIS A 756 -35.80 3.05 20.48
N GLU A 757 -36.25 4.21 20.01
CA GLU A 757 -37.66 4.61 19.84
C GLU A 757 -38.50 3.54 19.12
N PHE A 758 -37.91 2.92 18.09
CA PHE A 758 -38.54 1.82 17.36
C PHE A 758 -38.93 0.65 18.28
N LEU A 759 -38.07 0.23 19.21
CA LEU A 759 -38.38 -0.89 20.11
C LEU A 759 -39.37 -0.47 21.21
N ILE A 760 -39.28 0.77 21.67
CA ILE A 760 -40.26 1.38 22.59
C ILE A 760 -41.67 1.31 22.00
N SER A 761 -41.82 1.65 20.72
CA SER A 761 -43.13 1.66 20.04
C SER A 761 -43.78 0.27 19.96
N HIS A 762 -42.98 -0.80 19.91
CA HIS A 762 -43.48 -2.18 19.94
C HIS A 762 -44.08 -2.47 21.32
N VAL A 763 -43.35 -2.14 22.39
CA VAL A 763 -43.79 -2.40 23.76
C VAL A 763 -45.04 -1.58 24.12
N ASP A 764 -45.06 -0.31 23.72
CA ASP A 764 -46.18 0.60 23.90
C ASP A 764 -47.39 0.26 22.98
N ASN A 765 -47.22 -0.66 22.04
CA ASN A 765 -48.22 -1.05 21.04
C ASN A 765 -48.83 0.17 20.32
N THR A 766 -47.98 1.07 19.83
CA THR A 766 -48.43 2.32 19.17
C THR A 766 -49.30 2.07 17.95
N ASN A 767 -49.09 0.93 17.28
CA ASN A 767 -49.88 0.48 16.13
C ASN A 767 -51.26 -0.08 16.51
N LYS A 768 -51.56 -0.20 17.80
CA LYS A 768 -52.84 -0.68 18.35
C LYS A 768 -53.23 -2.08 17.86
N ILE A 769 -52.24 -2.94 17.66
CA ILE A 769 -52.46 -4.32 17.20
C ILE A 769 -53.24 -5.08 18.29
N SER A 770 -54.38 -5.65 17.90
CA SER A 770 -55.23 -6.50 18.72
C SER A 770 -54.73 -7.95 18.73
N ARG A 771 -55.18 -8.74 19.72
CA ARG A 771 -54.86 -10.17 19.76
C ARG A 771 -55.50 -10.95 18.61
N ALA A 772 -56.66 -10.49 18.11
CA ALA A 772 -57.31 -11.08 16.95
C ALA A 772 -56.45 -10.92 15.70
N GLU A 773 -55.98 -9.71 15.40
CA GLU A 773 -55.07 -9.45 14.27
C GLU A 773 -53.76 -10.22 14.40
N GLN A 774 -53.23 -10.36 15.61
CA GLN A 774 -52.02 -11.16 15.84
C GLN A 774 -52.24 -12.64 15.52
N LEU A 775 -53.34 -13.23 16.00
CA LEU A 775 -53.68 -14.64 15.72
C LEU A 775 -53.93 -14.85 14.22
N GLU A 776 -54.67 -13.94 13.59
CA GLU A 776 -54.91 -13.95 12.15
C GLU A 776 -53.59 -13.96 11.35
N ALA A 777 -52.63 -13.10 11.73
CA ALA A 777 -51.32 -13.07 11.08
C ALA A 777 -50.57 -14.40 11.25
N PHE A 778 -50.58 -15.00 12.45
CA PHE A 778 -49.93 -16.30 12.69
C PHE A 778 -50.54 -17.41 11.83
N ASP A 779 -51.88 -17.52 11.83
CA ASP A 779 -52.60 -18.58 11.14
C ASP A 779 -52.45 -18.45 9.62
N ASN A 780 -52.60 -17.24 9.08
CA ASN A 780 -52.49 -17.00 7.65
C ASN A 780 -51.06 -17.21 7.12
N ILE A 781 -50.03 -16.81 7.88
CA ILE A 781 -48.64 -17.15 7.53
C ILE A 781 -48.46 -18.68 7.53
N ALA A 782 -48.99 -19.38 8.53
CA ALA A 782 -48.89 -20.84 8.59
C ALA A 782 -49.56 -21.53 7.41
N ILE A 783 -50.75 -21.04 6.99
CA ILE A 783 -51.48 -21.51 5.81
C ILE A 783 -50.71 -21.23 4.51
N ALA A 784 -50.04 -20.07 4.42
CA ALA A 784 -49.29 -19.66 3.24
C ALA A 784 -48.07 -20.56 2.94
N ARG A 785 -47.38 -21.05 3.98
CA ARG A 785 -46.13 -21.82 3.85
C ARG A 785 -46.23 -23.01 2.88
N PRO A 786 -47.13 -24.00 3.07
CA PRO A 786 -47.22 -25.14 2.15
C PRO A 786 -47.70 -24.75 0.74
N LYS A 787 -48.49 -23.67 0.60
CA LYS A 787 -48.88 -23.15 -0.72
C LYS A 787 -47.66 -22.62 -1.47
N VAL A 788 -46.82 -21.85 -0.78
CA VAL A 788 -45.58 -21.30 -1.35
C VAL A 788 -44.56 -22.39 -1.64
N ASP A 789 -44.37 -23.38 -0.78
CA ASP A 789 -43.48 -24.51 -1.08
C ASP A 789 -43.86 -25.21 -2.39
N LYS A 790 -45.16 -25.48 -2.57
CA LYS A 790 -45.69 -26.08 -3.80
C LYS A 790 -45.51 -25.19 -5.03
N MET A 791 -45.56 -23.87 -4.86
CA MET A 791 -45.31 -22.91 -5.93
C MET A 791 -43.83 -22.89 -6.32
N LEU A 792 -42.93 -22.79 -5.33
CA LEU A 792 -41.48 -22.74 -5.54
C LEU A 792 -40.95 -24.06 -6.10
N GLY A 793 -41.47 -25.21 -5.65
CA GLY A 793 -41.03 -26.55 -6.07
C GLY A 793 -41.33 -26.91 -7.53
N LYS A 794 -41.92 -26.01 -8.32
CA LYS A 794 -42.08 -26.15 -9.77
C LYS A 794 -40.83 -25.75 -10.57
N TYR A 795 -39.88 -25.08 -9.91
CA TYR A 795 -38.69 -24.49 -10.51
C TYR A 795 -37.44 -25.00 -9.79
N ASP A 796 -36.30 -24.96 -10.46
CA ASP A 796 -35.01 -25.23 -9.86
C ASP A 796 -34.65 -24.15 -8.83
N ALA A 797 -35.00 -22.89 -9.11
CA ALA A 797 -35.04 -21.78 -8.16
C ALA A 797 -35.91 -20.63 -8.70
N VAL A 798 -36.34 -19.73 -7.81
CA VAL A 798 -37.10 -18.52 -8.17
C VAL A 798 -36.27 -17.27 -7.89
N LEU A 799 -36.14 -16.40 -8.89
CA LEU A 799 -35.47 -15.11 -8.81
C LEU A 799 -36.39 -14.07 -8.16
N VAL A 800 -35.88 -13.41 -7.13
CA VAL A 800 -36.57 -12.34 -6.41
C VAL A 800 -35.58 -11.22 -6.05
N PRO A 801 -36.03 -9.96 -5.88
CA PRO A 801 -35.13 -8.90 -5.44
C PRO A 801 -34.53 -9.16 -4.05
N SER A 802 -33.25 -8.83 -3.86
CA SER A 802 -32.62 -8.83 -2.52
C SER A 802 -32.92 -7.54 -1.74
N VAL A 803 -33.08 -6.42 -2.46
CA VAL A 803 -33.18 -5.07 -1.90
C VAL A 803 -34.14 -4.21 -2.70
N VAL A 804 -34.53 -3.05 -2.13
CA VAL A 804 -35.33 -2.06 -2.83
C VAL A 804 -34.53 -1.42 -3.96
N ASP A 805 -33.32 -0.95 -3.66
CA ASP A 805 -32.33 -0.46 -4.61
C ASP A 805 -30.96 -0.46 -3.92
N GLU A 806 -29.98 0.29 -4.41
CA GLU A 806 -28.68 0.55 -3.78
C GLU A 806 -28.77 0.91 -2.28
N ALA A 807 -27.65 0.74 -1.57
CA ALA A 807 -27.55 1.12 -0.17
C ALA A 807 -27.91 2.60 0.03
N PRO A 808 -28.76 2.95 1.02
CA PRO A 808 -29.15 4.33 1.26
C PRO A 808 -27.95 5.15 1.76
N GLU A 809 -27.92 6.43 1.40
CA GLU A 809 -26.87 7.35 1.84
C GLU A 809 -26.97 7.67 3.35
N GLY A 810 -25.82 7.65 4.04
CA GLY A 810 -25.72 8.00 5.45
C GLY A 810 -26.01 6.82 6.41
N THR A 811 -26.23 7.15 7.69
CA THR A 811 -26.39 6.17 8.78
C THR A 811 -27.77 6.19 9.45
N SER A 812 -28.68 7.03 8.97
CA SER A 812 -30.03 7.19 9.54
C SER A 812 -30.97 6.02 9.20
N SER A 813 -30.68 5.27 8.14
CA SER A 813 -31.48 4.13 7.69
C SER A 813 -30.59 2.98 7.27
N THR A 814 -31.02 1.75 7.58
CA THR A 814 -30.35 0.51 7.13
C THR A 814 -30.98 -0.06 5.86
N GLY A 815 -31.86 0.69 5.19
CA GLY A 815 -32.63 0.26 4.03
C GLY A 815 -33.89 -0.55 4.39
N SER A 816 -34.87 -0.54 3.48
CA SER A 816 -36.14 -1.27 3.65
C SER A 816 -35.95 -2.78 3.52
N ALA A 817 -36.61 -3.55 4.38
CA ALA A 817 -36.63 -5.01 4.33
C ALA A 817 -37.78 -5.59 3.48
N ALA A 818 -38.50 -4.76 2.71
CA ALA A 818 -39.74 -5.16 2.01
C ALA A 818 -39.60 -6.44 1.18
N PHE A 819 -38.52 -6.57 0.40
CA PHE A 819 -38.26 -7.75 -0.44
C PHE A 819 -37.72 -8.98 0.32
N ASN A 820 -37.56 -8.89 1.65
CA ASN A 820 -36.95 -9.93 2.47
C ASN A 820 -37.92 -10.49 3.53
N ALA A 821 -38.73 -9.61 4.11
CA ALA A 821 -39.66 -9.93 5.19
C ALA A 821 -40.63 -11.08 4.84
N PRO A 822 -41.27 -11.09 3.65
CA PRO A 822 -42.13 -12.19 3.24
C PRO A 822 -41.44 -13.57 3.31
N TRP A 823 -40.22 -13.68 2.78
CA TRP A 823 -39.46 -14.94 2.76
C TRP A 823 -39.08 -15.40 4.16
N THR A 824 -38.85 -14.46 5.08
CA THR A 824 -38.59 -14.78 6.48
C THR A 824 -39.84 -15.32 7.17
N ALA A 825 -41.03 -14.75 6.93
CA ALA A 825 -42.30 -15.28 7.44
C ALA A 825 -42.64 -16.68 6.89
N LEU A 826 -42.31 -16.91 5.62
CA LEU A 826 -42.54 -18.16 4.90
C LEU A 826 -41.53 -19.26 5.21
N HIS A 827 -40.50 -18.97 6.00
CA HIS A 827 -39.49 -19.93 6.49
C HIS A 827 -38.58 -20.55 5.41
N VAL A 828 -38.71 -20.17 4.14
CA VAL A 828 -37.94 -20.70 3.01
C VAL A 828 -36.46 -20.29 3.06
N PRO A 829 -35.53 -21.06 2.47
CA PRO A 829 -34.15 -20.63 2.30
C PRO A 829 -34.03 -19.56 1.21
N VAL A 830 -33.08 -18.64 1.38
CA VAL A 830 -32.81 -17.52 0.46
C VAL A 830 -31.30 -17.35 0.30
N VAL A 831 -30.80 -17.22 -0.93
CA VAL A 831 -29.40 -16.87 -1.21
C VAL A 831 -29.34 -15.58 -2.01
N ASN A 832 -28.65 -14.57 -1.48
CA ASN A 832 -28.25 -13.38 -2.24
C ASN A 832 -27.04 -13.71 -3.12
N ILE A 833 -27.12 -13.37 -4.40
CA ILE A 833 -26.03 -13.50 -5.36
C ILE A 833 -25.63 -12.09 -5.83
N PRO A 834 -24.33 -11.69 -5.68
CA PRO A 834 -23.82 -10.42 -6.20
C PRO A 834 -23.62 -10.47 -7.72
N GLY A 835 -23.31 -9.32 -8.32
CA GLY A 835 -22.95 -9.25 -9.75
C GLY A 835 -23.52 -8.05 -10.49
N PHE A 836 -24.45 -7.31 -9.90
CA PHE A 836 -25.07 -6.13 -10.53
C PHE A 836 -24.80 -4.85 -9.75
N GLU A 837 -24.89 -3.73 -10.43
CA GLU A 837 -24.76 -2.39 -9.85
C GLU A 837 -25.97 -1.54 -10.18
N GLY A 838 -26.28 -0.60 -9.29
CA GLY A 838 -27.28 0.41 -9.54
C GLY A 838 -26.72 1.66 -10.25
N PRO A 839 -27.54 2.71 -10.39
CA PRO A 839 -27.19 3.91 -11.14
C PRO A 839 -25.98 4.68 -10.59
N ASN A 840 -25.60 4.48 -9.33
CA ASN A 840 -24.47 5.16 -8.69
C ASN A 840 -23.24 4.24 -8.56
N GLY A 841 -23.24 3.07 -9.22
CA GLY A 841 -22.14 2.11 -9.18
C GLY A 841 -22.05 1.34 -7.84
N MET A 842 -23.12 1.32 -7.05
CA MET A 842 -23.19 0.56 -5.80
C MET A 842 -23.78 -0.83 -6.07
N PRO A 843 -23.36 -1.87 -5.33
CA PRO A 843 -23.82 -3.23 -5.57
C PRO A 843 -25.33 -3.40 -5.33
N VAL A 844 -25.95 -4.17 -6.22
CA VAL A 844 -27.34 -4.64 -6.13
C VAL A 844 -27.33 -6.15 -6.37
N GLY A 845 -27.85 -6.91 -5.42
CA GLY A 845 -27.92 -8.37 -5.49
C GLY A 845 -29.28 -8.86 -5.98
N VAL A 846 -29.26 -10.07 -6.53
CA VAL A 846 -30.47 -10.83 -6.90
C VAL A 846 -30.53 -12.08 -6.04
N SER A 847 -31.69 -12.34 -5.45
CA SER A 847 -31.89 -13.49 -4.58
C SER A 847 -32.47 -14.67 -5.35
N LEU A 848 -32.01 -15.87 -5.00
CA LEU A 848 -32.67 -17.13 -5.34
C LEU A 848 -33.39 -17.69 -4.11
N VAL A 849 -34.60 -18.20 -4.32
CA VAL A 849 -35.40 -18.88 -3.29
C VAL A 849 -35.84 -20.26 -3.75
N ALA A 850 -35.94 -21.19 -2.80
CA ALA A 850 -36.39 -22.57 -3.00
C ALA A 850 -37.41 -22.95 -1.89
N PRO A 851 -38.12 -24.09 -1.99
CA PRO A 851 -38.97 -24.57 -0.90
C PRO A 851 -38.20 -24.78 0.41
N ARG A 852 -38.92 -24.85 1.52
CA ARG A 852 -38.32 -25.22 2.81
C ARG A 852 -37.58 -26.55 2.71
N TYR A 853 -36.44 -26.66 3.41
CA TYR A 853 -35.54 -27.83 3.43
C TYR A 853 -34.98 -28.20 2.05
N HIS A 854 -34.73 -27.21 1.20
CA HIS A 854 -33.98 -27.31 -0.06
C HIS A 854 -32.74 -26.39 -0.03
N ASP A 855 -32.15 -26.23 1.16
CA ASP A 855 -31.03 -25.33 1.43
C ASP A 855 -29.80 -25.72 0.62
N ARG A 856 -29.47 -27.02 0.59
CA ARG A 856 -28.30 -27.53 -0.11
C ARG A 856 -28.48 -27.48 -1.62
N HIS A 857 -29.64 -27.88 -2.11
CA HIS A 857 -30.03 -27.74 -3.52
C HIS A 857 -29.89 -26.29 -3.97
N LEU A 858 -30.43 -25.34 -3.19
CA LEU A 858 -30.36 -23.92 -3.50
C LEU A 858 -28.90 -23.43 -3.59
N LEU A 859 -28.01 -23.87 -2.71
CA LEU A 859 -26.58 -23.54 -2.79
C LEU A 859 -25.92 -24.08 -4.08
N VAL A 860 -26.24 -25.31 -4.50
CA VAL A 860 -25.70 -25.87 -5.75
C VAL A 860 -26.20 -25.07 -6.96
N VAL A 861 -27.48 -24.69 -6.98
CA VAL A 861 -28.03 -23.80 -8.03
C VAL A 861 -27.35 -22.43 -8.00
N SER A 862 -27.21 -21.83 -6.82
CA SER A 862 -26.59 -20.52 -6.63
C SER A 862 -25.13 -20.48 -7.08
N LYS A 863 -24.38 -21.59 -6.96
CA LYS A 863 -23.01 -21.67 -7.48
C LYS A 863 -22.97 -21.46 -9.00
N ALA A 864 -23.76 -22.25 -9.73
CA ALA A 864 -23.79 -22.17 -11.20
C ALA A 864 -24.36 -20.82 -11.71
N VAL A 865 -25.33 -20.25 -10.99
CA VAL A 865 -25.90 -18.94 -11.32
C VAL A 865 -24.93 -17.80 -10.98
N GLY A 866 -24.24 -17.90 -9.84
CA GLY A 866 -23.26 -16.91 -9.38
C GLY A 866 -22.11 -16.71 -10.35
N GLU A 867 -21.56 -17.81 -10.90
CA GLU A 867 -20.51 -17.77 -11.93
C GLU A 867 -20.91 -16.90 -13.15
N ILE A 868 -22.18 -16.96 -13.57
CA ILE A 868 -22.70 -16.15 -14.67
C ILE A 868 -22.87 -14.69 -14.23
N PHE A 869 -23.48 -14.46 -13.07
CA PHE A 869 -23.80 -13.11 -12.60
C PHE A 869 -22.55 -12.30 -12.28
N GLU A 870 -21.53 -12.90 -11.67
CA GLU A 870 -20.26 -12.22 -11.38
C GLU A 870 -19.45 -11.92 -12.65
N ALA A 871 -19.54 -12.78 -13.67
CA ALA A 871 -18.82 -12.58 -14.92
C ALA A 871 -19.48 -11.52 -15.83
N GLU A 872 -20.82 -11.51 -15.92
CA GLU A 872 -21.55 -10.78 -16.94
C GLU A 872 -22.53 -9.72 -16.38
N GLY A 873 -22.78 -9.72 -15.07
CA GLY A 873 -23.76 -8.85 -14.41
C GLY A 873 -23.38 -7.36 -14.40
N GLY A 874 -22.10 -7.03 -14.55
CA GLY A 874 -21.61 -5.65 -14.74
C GLY A 874 -21.02 -5.01 -13.49
N TRP A 875 -21.21 -5.60 -12.31
CA TRP A 875 -20.49 -5.20 -11.10
C TRP A 875 -19.37 -6.19 -10.80
N LYS A 876 -18.20 -5.68 -10.40
CA LYS A 876 -17.06 -6.50 -9.98
C LYS A 876 -16.65 -6.14 -8.56
N SER A 877 -16.44 -7.17 -7.75
CA SER A 877 -15.80 -7.01 -6.46
C SER A 877 -14.39 -6.43 -6.63
N ALA A 878 -13.99 -5.56 -5.72
CA ALA A 878 -12.63 -5.02 -5.65
C ALA A 878 -11.64 -5.96 -4.91
N LEU A 879 -12.12 -7.12 -4.45
CA LEU A 879 -11.35 -8.14 -3.72
C LEU A 879 -10.82 -9.25 -4.62
#